data_AF-A0A0C4EP61-F1
#
_entry.id   AF-A0A0C4EP61-F1
#
_cell.length_a   1.000
_cell.length_b   1.000
_cell.length_c   1.000
_cell.angle_alpha   90.00
_cell.angle_beta   90.00
_cell.angle_gamma   90.00
#
_symmetry.space_group_name_H-M   'P 1'
#
loop_
_entity.id
_entity.type
_entity.pdbx_description
1 polymer ?
#
loop_
_entity_poly.entity_id
_entity_poly.type
_entity_poly.pdbx_seq_one_letter_code
_entity_poly.pdbx_strand_id
1 'polypeptide(L)'
;MKHWTAGTSCLLLLQIQLTLSSPTTTTSSVAPTSASQQPLLPPGWFTSDDLLIKLLKYQQPSAQPADNQPQLHHQWSRRHIADAEFRNNSLSAGATSLEHSHDELLRLVPEVHSLNLALVLIPAFIVGFGFFSAFIKEKLDIAESIISVLFGILLGPYVTGLFDPRSWNDGRSFNQLTLELSRIVIALSVFAVGLDLPRAYMFRHWRSLAWLIGPAMLFGWLISAALIYALVPALTFVQALVISAAVTPTDPVLAPSVVGKSKSAQKHVPAHLRYLLQAESGCNDGAAFPFLYLAIFLLIREETSIGSVIGKWLLLVVLYQVILGTSIGIVVGILARKTLKFCNQRSLIDKESMVAIHVALALLTTGVAALAGCDDLLAAFACGTAFAWDDWYTDSIESSNFAAILDVLINCTTFLYIGATIPFSSWNDPTLGLVPWKLAVLGLSIMLLRRLPILIMLQRVVPDLKTHREAVFSGHFGPIGVGAIFVSSVATSKLPTPQIPPQTSLDILALTAQSLIYLLVLFSVTIHGLSIPLFVLARKLRSSVPTMTRTLAQASGHELSWSHRPKRATKSHPENDPETPKSELEDLDQPLPIGPSQDFTTPNESNQRNNSDIQTMHIAGDHAKARELSAYQQGQPLEVLPSLSAYNNPEAHSRPMPSKAASFSAWDRG
;
A
#
# COMPACT_ATOMS: atom_id res chain seq x y z
N MET A 1 1.39 -47.39 -5.95
CA MET A 1 0.72 -47.34 -4.64
C MET A 1 1.76 -47.16 -3.53
N LYS A 2 1.78 -46.00 -2.88
CA LYS A 2 2.26 -45.74 -1.51
C LYS A 2 1.93 -44.26 -1.24
N HIS A 3 0.94 -44.02 -0.38
CA HIS A 3 0.25 -42.74 -0.29
C HIS A 3 0.76 -41.87 0.88
N TRP A 4 0.82 -40.56 0.62
CA TRP A 4 0.32 -39.48 1.47
C TRP A 4 0.19 -39.76 2.99
N THR A 5 1.15 -39.27 3.78
CA THR A 5 1.06 -39.24 5.26
C THR A 5 1.43 -37.89 5.89
N ALA A 6 1.67 -36.83 5.11
CA ALA A 6 2.01 -35.51 5.64
C ALA A 6 0.79 -34.61 5.94
N GLY A 7 -0.32 -34.77 5.22
CA GLY A 7 -1.50 -33.90 5.35
C GLY A 7 -2.40 -34.21 6.56
N THR A 8 -2.44 -35.47 7.01
CA THR A 8 -3.36 -35.92 8.07
C THR A 8 -2.96 -35.43 9.46
N SER A 9 -1.67 -35.30 9.77
CA SER A 9 -1.21 -34.77 11.05
C SER A 9 -1.55 -33.28 11.25
N CYS A 10 -1.64 -32.51 10.16
CA CYS A 10 -1.98 -31.09 10.22
C CYS A 10 -3.49 -30.88 10.46
N LEU A 11 -4.34 -31.68 9.79
CA LEU A 11 -5.79 -31.67 10.00
C LEU A 11 -6.20 -32.12 11.41
N LEU A 12 -5.49 -33.10 11.99
CA LEU A 12 -5.79 -33.57 13.35
C LEU A 12 -5.50 -32.50 14.42
N LEU A 13 -4.41 -31.73 14.25
CA LEU A 13 -4.10 -30.59 15.13
C LEU A 13 -5.11 -29.43 14.98
N LEU A 14 -5.61 -29.19 13.77
CA LEU A 14 -6.65 -28.19 13.52
C LEU A 14 -7.98 -28.52 14.22
N GLN A 15 -8.39 -29.80 14.23
CA GLN A 15 -9.60 -30.23 14.95
C GLN A 15 -9.48 -30.12 16.48
N ILE A 16 -8.27 -30.29 17.04
CA ILE A 16 -8.03 -30.18 18.49
C ILE A 16 -8.10 -28.70 18.95
N GLN A 17 -7.71 -27.75 18.10
CA GLN A 17 -7.90 -26.31 18.36
C GLN A 17 -9.39 -25.90 18.30
N LEU A 18 -10.13 -26.37 17.29
CA LEU A 18 -11.54 -26.01 17.09
C LEU A 18 -12.49 -26.51 18.18
N THR A 19 -12.10 -27.53 18.94
CA THR A 19 -12.91 -28.09 20.04
C THR A 19 -12.69 -27.41 21.40
N LEU A 20 -11.73 -26.49 21.51
CA LEU A 20 -11.41 -25.74 22.74
C LEU A 20 -11.95 -24.29 22.75
N SER A 21 -12.65 -23.86 21.68
CA SER A 21 -13.17 -22.48 21.53
C SER A 21 -14.70 -22.41 21.57
N SER A 22 -15.28 -22.75 22.72
CA SER A 22 -16.72 -22.59 22.99
C SER A 22 -16.93 -21.72 24.24
N PRO A 23 -17.23 -20.42 24.12
CA PRO A 23 -17.58 -19.58 25.27
C PRO A 23 -19.05 -19.83 25.67
N THR A 24 -19.25 -20.37 26.87
CA THR A 24 -20.57 -20.44 27.51
C THR A 24 -21.03 -19.04 27.91
N THR A 25 -22.17 -18.60 27.36
CA THR A 25 -22.85 -17.36 27.79
C THR A 25 -23.48 -17.53 29.17
N THR A 26 -23.05 -16.74 30.15
CA THR A 26 -23.78 -16.45 31.38
C THR A 26 -24.23 -14.99 31.38
N THR A 27 -25.51 -14.77 31.60
CA THR A 27 -26.14 -13.45 31.66
C THR A 27 -26.17 -12.92 33.10
N SER A 28 -25.84 -11.64 33.28
CA SER A 28 -26.16 -10.89 34.50
C SER A 28 -26.56 -9.46 34.13
N SER A 29 -27.61 -8.95 34.76
CA SER A 29 -28.29 -7.69 34.42
C SER A 29 -28.08 -6.64 35.49
N VAL A 30 -27.76 -5.41 35.09
CA VAL A 30 -27.77 -4.20 35.94
C VAL A 30 -28.34 -3.04 35.12
N ALA A 31 -29.22 -2.23 35.74
CA ALA A 31 -30.02 -1.20 35.07
C ALA A 31 -29.37 0.21 35.09
N PRO A 32 -29.74 1.11 34.16
CA PRO A 32 -29.23 2.50 34.12
C PRO A 32 -30.15 3.53 34.80
N THR A 33 -29.56 4.63 35.29
CA THR A 33 -30.27 5.75 35.93
C THR A 33 -30.13 7.07 35.18
N SER A 34 -31.29 7.67 34.85
CA SER A 34 -31.60 9.12 34.71
C SER A 34 -30.64 10.11 34.01
N ALA A 35 -31.17 10.83 33.03
CA ALA A 35 -30.52 11.87 32.25
C ALA A 35 -30.46 13.28 32.89
N SER A 36 -29.73 14.20 32.26
CA SER A 36 -29.89 15.66 32.42
C SER A 36 -29.87 16.36 31.04
N GLN A 37 -30.74 17.36 30.89
CA GLN A 37 -30.96 18.15 29.65
C GLN A 37 -30.20 19.48 29.70
N GLN A 38 -29.94 20.12 28.54
CA GLN A 38 -29.98 21.58 28.34
C GLN A 38 -30.03 21.93 26.82
N PRO A 39 -30.33 23.20 26.40
CA PRO A 39 -31.36 23.45 25.38
C PRO A 39 -30.87 23.82 23.96
N LEU A 40 -31.80 23.72 22.99
CA LEU A 40 -31.64 24.21 21.61
C LEU A 40 -32.10 25.68 21.44
N LEU A 41 -31.44 26.39 20.51
CA LEU A 41 -32.02 27.48 19.72
C LEU A 41 -31.70 27.25 18.22
N PRO A 42 -32.49 27.81 17.28
CA PRO A 42 -32.69 27.18 15.98
C PRO A 42 -31.92 27.82 14.81
N PRO A 43 -31.59 27.03 13.76
CA PRO A 43 -31.45 27.53 12.39
C PRO A 43 -32.67 27.12 11.56
N GLY A 44 -33.25 28.08 10.85
CA GLY A 44 -34.15 27.79 9.73
C GLY A 44 -33.39 27.73 8.41
N TRP A 45 -34.07 27.19 7.39
CA TRP A 45 -33.75 27.36 5.96
C TRP A 45 -32.56 26.55 5.40
N PHE A 46 -32.66 25.21 5.47
CA PHE A 46 -32.51 24.31 4.32
C PHE A 46 -33.27 23.01 4.62
N THR A 47 -34.57 22.98 4.36
CA THR A 47 -35.45 21.86 4.75
C THR A 47 -35.80 20.95 3.58
N SER A 48 -35.00 19.91 3.37
CA SER A 48 -35.41 18.68 2.67
C SER A 48 -34.85 17.41 3.32
N ASP A 49 -34.53 17.44 4.61
CA ASP A 49 -34.00 16.30 5.39
C ASP A 49 -35.02 15.67 6.35
N ASP A 50 -36.26 16.18 6.38
CA ASP A 50 -37.24 15.83 7.42
C ASP A 50 -37.70 14.36 7.37
N LEU A 51 -37.55 13.67 6.23
CA LEU A 51 -37.76 12.22 6.10
C LEU A 51 -36.57 11.40 6.59
N LEU A 52 -35.35 11.79 6.22
CA LEU A 52 -34.12 11.06 6.61
C LEU A 52 -33.88 11.17 8.12
N ILE A 53 -34.09 12.37 8.69
CA ILE A 53 -33.94 12.62 10.13
C ILE A 53 -35.06 11.95 10.94
N LYS A 54 -36.29 11.83 10.41
CA LYS A 54 -37.35 11.05 11.06
C LYS A 54 -37.03 9.55 11.07
N LEU A 55 -36.55 8.99 9.96
CA LEU A 55 -36.13 7.59 9.89
C LEU A 55 -34.96 7.29 10.85
N LEU A 56 -33.93 8.14 10.89
CA LEU A 56 -32.79 7.98 11.79
C LEU A 56 -33.17 8.13 13.28
N LYS A 57 -34.13 8.99 13.62
CA LYS A 57 -34.62 9.12 15.01
C LYS A 57 -35.51 7.97 15.49
N TYR A 58 -36.11 7.20 14.58
CA TYR A 58 -36.98 6.07 14.94
C TYR A 58 -36.20 4.77 15.24
N GLN A 59 -34.88 4.75 14.99
CA GLN A 59 -34.04 3.55 15.12
C GLN A 59 -33.35 3.37 16.50
N GLN A 60 -33.63 4.21 17.50
CA GLN A 60 -33.21 3.94 18.88
C GLN A 60 -34.33 3.25 19.67
N PRO A 61 -34.09 2.07 20.28
CA PRO A 61 -35.13 1.35 21.00
C PRO A 61 -35.49 2.06 22.31
N SER A 62 -36.73 2.51 22.42
CA SER A 62 -37.31 3.03 23.65
C SER A 62 -37.52 1.91 24.68
N ALA A 63 -37.01 2.12 25.90
CA ALA A 63 -37.18 1.14 26.98
C ALA A 63 -38.65 1.04 27.41
N GLN A 64 -39.19 -0.19 27.45
CA GLN A 64 -40.51 -0.47 28.00
C GLN A 64 -40.45 -0.69 29.52
N PRO A 65 -41.47 -0.25 30.28
CA PRO A 65 -41.58 -0.52 31.70
C PRO A 65 -42.05 -1.96 31.98
N ALA A 66 -41.65 -2.51 33.11
CA ALA A 66 -42.10 -3.82 33.57
C ALA A 66 -43.50 -3.75 34.19
N ASP A 67 -44.36 -4.73 33.90
CA ASP A 67 -45.60 -4.97 34.65
C ASP A 67 -45.91 -6.48 34.75
N ASN A 68 -46.89 -6.82 35.59
CA ASN A 68 -46.92 -8.03 36.40
C ASN A 68 -47.43 -9.34 35.74
N GLN A 69 -47.05 -10.48 36.35
CA GLN A 69 -47.70 -11.78 36.13
C GLN A 69 -49.17 -11.79 36.61
N PRO A 70 -49.97 -12.77 36.16
CA PRO A 70 -50.22 -13.87 37.10
C PRO A 70 -50.06 -15.29 36.51
N GLN A 71 -49.82 -16.26 37.39
CA GLN A 71 -49.67 -17.69 37.10
C GLN A 71 -51.02 -18.37 36.90
N LEU A 72 -51.12 -19.34 35.97
CA LEU A 72 -52.08 -20.46 36.06
C LEU A 72 -51.51 -21.77 35.49
N HIS A 73 -51.81 -22.88 36.15
CA HIS A 73 -51.43 -24.25 35.77
C HIS A 73 -52.40 -24.84 34.72
N HIS A 74 -51.90 -25.74 33.85
CA HIS A 74 -52.45 -27.08 33.49
C HIS A 74 -51.58 -27.66 32.35
N GLN A 75 -50.85 -28.76 32.56
CA GLN A 75 -51.27 -30.17 32.49
C GLN A 75 -51.44 -30.71 31.04
N TRP A 76 -50.63 -31.70 30.68
CA TRP A 76 -50.58 -32.31 29.34
C TRP A 76 -51.79 -33.22 29.05
N SER A 77 -52.32 -33.16 27.81
CA SER A 77 -53.05 -34.26 27.18
C SER A 77 -52.96 -34.20 25.64
N ARG A 78 -53.30 -35.30 24.96
CA ARG A 78 -52.98 -35.58 23.54
C ARG A 78 -54.17 -35.43 22.57
N ARG A 79 -53.83 -34.97 21.36
CA ARG A 79 -54.28 -35.43 20.01
C ARG A 79 -55.71 -35.17 19.52
N HIS A 80 -55.74 -34.87 18.21
CA HIS A 80 -56.89 -34.70 17.28
C HIS A 80 -57.77 -33.48 17.63
N ILE A 81 -58.13 -32.62 16.69
CA ILE A 81 -58.62 -32.87 15.33
C ILE A 81 -57.95 -31.89 14.33
N ALA A 82 -57.62 -32.38 13.13
CA ALA A 82 -57.39 -31.52 11.97
C ALA A 82 -58.75 -31.20 11.35
N ASP A 83 -59.05 -29.92 11.11
CA ASP A 83 -59.99 -29.36 10.11
C ASP A 83 -60.54 -27.98 10.55
N ALA A 84 -59.66 -26.95 10.61
CA ALA A 84 -60.09 -25.54 10.64
C ALA A 84 -58.94 -24.54 10.42
N GLU A 85 -57.89 -24.86 9.65
CA GLU A 85 -56.82 -23.88 9.39
C GLU A 85 -56.17 -24.11 8.01
N PHE A 86 -56.85 -23.67 6.95
CA PHE A 86 -56.13 -23.14 5.79
C PHE A 86 -55.50 -21.82 6.23
N ARG A 87 -54.43 -21.91 7.04
CA ARG A 87 -53.68 -20.73 7.49
C ARG A 87 -53.23 -20.00 6.25
N ASN A 88 -53.61 -18.73 6.17
CA ASN A 88 -53.02 -17.82 5.20
C ASN A 88 -51.49 -17.89 5.40
N ASN A 89 -50.76 -18.37 4.39
CA ASN A 89 -49.30 -18.35 4.38
C ASN A 89 -48.75 -16.92 4.14
N SER A 90 -49.50 -15.90 4.54
CA SER A 90 -48.94 -14.57 4.79
C SER A 90 -48.21 -14.62 6.12
N LEU A 91 -47.06 -13.94 6.19
CA LEU A 91 -46.30 -13.75 7.44
C LEU A 91 -47.10 -13.01 8.54
N SER A 92 -48.28 -12.49 8.21
CA SER A 92 -49.19 -11.73 9.08
C SER A 92 -49.95 -12.55 10.13
N ALA A 93 -49.56 -13.79 10.44
CA ALA A 93 -50.21 -14.60 11.48
C ALA A 93 -50.02 -14.06 12.92
N GLY A 94 -49.27 -12.96 13.09
CA GLY A 94 -49.06 -12.28 14.37
C GLY A 94 -48.90 -10.75 14.28
N ALA A 95 -49.29 -10.10 13.18
CA ALA A 95 -49.16 -8.66 13.04
C ALA A 95 -50.29 -7.93 13.81
N THR A 96 -49.96 -7.39 14.99
CA THR A 96 -50.92 -6.78 15.92
C THR A 96 -51.36 -5.35 15.55
N SER A 97 -50.79 -4.75 14.50
CA SER A 97 -51.30 -3.52 13.89
C SER A 97 -50.90 -3.39 12.42
N LEU A 98 -51.57 -2.50 11.69
CA LEU A 98 -51.25 -2.17 10.29
C LEU A 98 -49.88 -1.48 10.18
N GLU A 99 -49.49 -0.70 11.20
CA GLU A 99 -48.14 -0.15 11.36
C GLU A 99 -47.09 -1.25 11.51
N HIS A 100 -47.35 -2.30 12.30
CA HIS A 100 -46.42 -3.41 12.47
C HIS A 100 -46.19 -4.18 11.16
N SER A 101 -47.24 -4.34 10.34
CA SER A 101 -47.11 -4.90 8.98
C SER A 101 -46.30 -3.97 8.05
N HIS A 102 -46.44 -2.65 8.19
CA HIS A 102 -45.64 -1.69 7.43
C HIS A 102 -44.16 -1.70 7.85
N ASP A 103 -43.84 -1.79 9.14
CA ASP A 103 -42.46 -1.94 9.63
C ASP A 103 -41.82 -3.26 9.16
N GLU A 104 -42.56 -4.37 9.19
CA GLU A 104 -42.12 -5.66 8.62
C GLU A 104 -41.87 -5.57 7.11
N LEU A 105 -42.73 -4.88 6.36
CA LEU A 105 -42.55 -4.64 4.92
C LEU A 105 -41.35 -3.72 4.63
N LEU A 106 -41.08 -2.73 5.49
CA LEU A 106 -39.93 -1.84 5.38
C LEU A 106 -38.61 -2.57 5.73
N ARG A 107 -38.64 -3.53 6.67
CA ARG A 107 -37.49 -4.44 6.95
C ARG A 107 -37.16 -5.40 5.79
N LEU A 108 -38.09 -5.63 4.87
CA LEU A 108 -37.85 -6.41 3.64
C LEU A 108 -37.22 -5.57 2.51
N VAL A 109 -37.20 -4.23 2.64
CA VAL A 109 -36.46 -3.34 1.74
C VAL A 109 -34.98 -3.41 2.10
N PRO A 110 -34.04 -3.52 1.13
CA PRO A 110 -32.62 -3.63 1.43
C PRO A 110 -32.11 -2.44 2.24
N GLU A 111 -31.63 -2.70 3.46
CA GLU A 111 -31.07 -1.68 4.33
C GLU A 111 -29.82 -1.04 3.72
N VAL A 112 -29.69 0.28 3.85
CA VAL A 112 -28.47 1.00 3.47
C VAL A 112 -27.42 0.79 4.55
N HIS A 113 -26.74 -0.35 4.50
CA HIS A 113 -25.59 -0.60 5.38
C HIS A 113 -24.44 0.36 5.09
N SER A 114 -23.66 0.69 6.11
CA SER A 114 -22.49 1.59 5.99
C SER A 114 -21.42 1.08 5.01
N LEU A 115 -21.39 -0.24 4.75
CA LEU A 115 -20.59 -0.85 3.69
C LEU A 115 -21.00 -0.39 2.29
N ASN A 116 -22.30 -0.22 2.03
CA ASN A 116 -22.80 0.25 0.73
C ASN A 116 -22.31 1.68 0.45
N LEU A 117 -22.27 2.52 1.48
CA LEU A 117 -21.73 3.87 1.41
C LEU A 117 -20.20 3.85 1.15
N ALA A 118 -19.46 2.94 1.77
CA ALA A 118 -18.04 2.72 1.47
C ALA A 118 -17.81 2.32 0.00
N LEU A 119 -18.63 1.40 -0.52
CA LEU A 119 -18.62 0.93 -1.91
C LEU A 119 -19.00 2.00 -2.94
N VAL A 120 -19.70 3.07 -2.54
CA VAL A 120 -19.96 4.23 -3.39
C VAL A 120 -18.81 5.23 -3.31
N LEU A 121 -18.44 5.67 -2.10
CA LEU A 121 -17.53 6.81 -1.93
C LEU A 121 -16.08 6.51 -2.29
N ILE A 122 -15.55 5.33 -1.93
CA ILE A 122 -14.15 4.97 -2.23
C ILE A 122 -13.93 4.86 -3.75
N PRO A 123 -14.74 4.10 -4.53
CA PRO A 123 -14.59 4.06 -5.98
C PRO A 123 -14.91 5.40 -6.65
N ALA A 124 -15.90 6.17 -6.17
CA ALA A 124 -16.18 7.50 -6.72
C ALA A 124 -14.99 8.46 -6.57
N PHE A 125 -14.30 8.44 -5.42
CA PHE A 125 -13.05 9.16 -5.23
C PHE A 125 -11.96 8.69 -6.20
N ILE A 126 -11.75 7.37 -6.34
CA ILE A 126 -10.71 6.81 -7.22
C ILE A 126 -10.97 7.19 -8.69
N VAL A 127 -12.21 7.12 -9.15
CA VAL A 127 -12.62 7.53 -10.52
C VAL A 127 -12.39 9.03 -10.71
N GLY A 128 -12.84 9.86 -9.76
CA GLY A 128 -12.63 11.31 -9.79
C GLY A 128 -11.15 11.69 -9.80
N PHE A 129 -10.34 11.08 -8.94
CA PHE A 129 -8.88 11.22 -8.92
C PHE A 129 -8.25 10.78 -10.25
N GLY A 130 -8.72 9.67 -10.82
CA GLY A 130 -8.29 9.14 -12.11
C GLY A 130 -8.34 10.18 -13.24
N PHE A 131 -9.47 10.90 -13.36
CA PHE A 131 -9.65 11.95 -14.37
C PHE A 131 -8.63 13.10 -14.29
N PHE A 132 -8.15 13.44 -13.09
CA PHE A 132 -7.18 14.53 -12.87
C PHE A 132 -5.76 14.05 -12.54
N SER A 133 -5.54 12.73 -12.52
CA SER A 133 -4.31 12.09 -12.04
C SER A 133 -3.04 12.59 -12.73
N ALA A 134 -3.07 12.78 -14.06
CA ALA A 134 -1.94 13.32 -14.82
C ALA A 134 -1.59 14.77 -14.42
N PHE A 135 -2.58 15.63 -14.17
CA PHE A 135 -2.35 16.99 -13.70
C PHE A 135 -1.74 16.99 -12.28
N ILE A 136 -2.31 16.19 -11.39
CA ILE A 136 -1.88 16.07 -9.99
C ILE A 136 -0.45 15.51 -9.91
N LYS A 137 -0.21 14.32 -10.48
CA LYS A 137 1.07 13.61 -10.35
C LYS A 137 2.18 14.23 -11.20
N GLU A 138 1.89 14.75 -12.39
CA GLU A 138 2.95 15.24 -13.29
C GLU A 138 3.18 16.76 -13.27
N LYS A 139 2.19 17.58 -12.88
CA LYS A 139 2.36 19.04 -12.78
C LYS A 139 2.48 19.58 -11.37
N LEU A 140 1.87 18.93 -10.39
CA LEU A 140 1.98 19.34 -8.97
C LEU A 140 2.98 18.48 -8.18
N ASP A 141 3.42 17.35 -8.72
CA ASP A 141 4.27 16.35 -8.04
C ASP A 141 3.67 15.78 -6.73
N ILE A 142 2.35 15.93 -6.53
CA ILE A 142 1.66 15.50 -5.30
C ILE A 142 1.35 14.00 -5.36
N ALA A 143 1.74 13.26 -4.32
CA ALA A 143 1.39 11.86 -4.16
C ALA A 143 -0.11 11.65 -3.89
N GLU A 144 -0.68 10.57 -4.43
CA GLU A 144 -2.10 10.20 -4.24
C GLU A 144 -2.51 10.12 -2.75
N SER A 145 -1.59 9.72 -1.88
CA SER A 145 -1.85 9.51 -0.44
C SER A 145 -2.26 10.79 0.29
N ILE A 146 -1.68 11.95 -0.02
CA ILE A 146 -2.06 13.23 0.59
C ILE A 146 -3.51 13.57 0.24
N ILE A 147 -3.87 13.43 -1.04
CA ILE A 147 -5.20 13.79 -1.54
C ILE A 147 -6.23 12.80 -1.01
N SER A 148 -5.88 11.51 -0.93
CA SER A 148 -6.72 10.48 -0.33
C SER A 148 -6.98 10.76 1.16
N VAL A 149 -5.95 11.10 1.96
CA VAL A 149 -6.14 11.52 3.36
C VAL A 149 -7.03 12.76 3.46
N LEU A 150 -6.82 13.78 2.62
CA LEU A 150 -7.62 15.01 2.64
C LEU A 150 -9.10 14.74 2.30
N PHE A 151 -9.37 13.92 1.29
CA PHE A 151 -10.73 13.49 0.96
C PHE A 151 -11.34 12.59 2.05
N GLY A 152 -10.54 11.74 2.69
CA GLY A 152 -10.94 10.98 3.86
C GLY A 152 -11.41 11.88 5.01
N ILE A 153 -10.63 12.93 5.35
CA ILE A 153 -10.99 13.90 6.39
C ILE A 153 -12.28 14.66 6.00
N LEU A 154 -12.44 15.02 4.73
CA LEU A 154 -13.64 15.71 4.21
C LEU A 154 -14.90 14.83 4.28
N LEU A 155 -14.78 13.54 3.94
CA LEU A 155 -15.86 12.56 4.03
C LEU A 155 -16.13 12.09 5.48
N GLY A 156 -15.14 12.28 6.37
CA GLY A 156 -15.16 11.83 7.75
C GLY A 156 -16.14 12.56 8.68
N PRO A 157 -16.24 12.10 9.94
CA PRO A 157 -17.22 12.58 10.94
C PRO A 157 -17.08 14.07 11.31
N TYR A 158 -15.96 14.71 10.97
CA TYR A 158 -15.66 16.10 11.37
C TYR A 158 -16.11 17.16 10.35
N VAL A 159 -16.48 16.78 9.12
CA VAL A 159 -16.86 17.75 8.08
C VAL A 159 -18.20 17.42 7.42
N THR A 160 -18.35 16.23 6.82
CA THR A 160 -19.61 15.83 6.17
C THR A 160 -20.34 14.72 6.91
N GLY A 161 -19.67 13.90 7.72
CA GLY A 161 -20.28 12.80 8.45
C GLY A 161 -20.74 11.62 7.58
N LEU A 162 -20.42 11.63 6.28
CA LEU A 162 -20.88 10.59 5.36
C LEU A 162 -20.17 9.26 5.61
N PHE A 163 -18.84 9.28 5.74
CA PHE A 163 -18.01 8.09 5.89
C PHE A 163 -17.29 8.08 7.24
N ASP A 164 -17.93 7.50 8.25
CA ASP A 164 -17.32 7.31 9.57
C ASP A 164 -17.17 5.81 9.91
N PRO A 165 -16.04 5.17 9.59
CA PRO A 165 -15.79 3.78 9.98
C PRO A 165 -15.67 3.55 11.49
N ARG A 166 -15.50 4.59 12.31
CA ARG A 166 -15.38 4.43 13.78
C ARG A 166 -16.72 4.19 14.47
N SER A 167 -17.83 4.68 13.92
CA SER A 167 -19.17 4.44 14.47
C SER A 167 -19.80 3.13 13.98
N TRP A 168 -19.20 2.44 13.01
CA TRP A 168 -19.71 1.16 12.51
C TRP A 168 -19.79 0.12 13.63
N ASN A 169 -20.96 -0.51 13.80
CA ASN A 169 -21.22 -1.53 14.84
C ASN A 169 -20.86 -1.03 16.26
N ASP A 170 -21.35 0.17 16.60
CA ASP A 170 -21.06 0.91 17.84
C ASP A 170 -19.55 1.08 18.14
N GLY A 171 -18.72 1.06 17.09
CA GLY A 171 -17.25 1.07 17.20
C GLY A 171 -16.62 -0.20 17.77
N ARG A 172 -17.41 -1.21 18.17
CA ARG A 172 -16.91 -2.43 18.85
C ARG A 172 -15.96 -3.24 17.97
N SER A 173 -16.23 -3.30 16.67
CA SER A 173 -15.41 -4.01 15.68
C SER A 173 -14.37 -3.13 14.98
N PHE A 174 -14.29 -1.83 15.26
CA PHE A 174 -13.41 -0.91 14.53
C PHE A 174 -11.93 -1.34 14.59
N ASN A 175 -11.43 -1.70 15.78
CA ASN A 175 -10.04 -2.11 15.98
C ASN A 175 -9.70 -3.41 15.24
N GLN A 176 -10.60 -4.41 15.29
CA GLN A 176 -10.41 -5.68 14.60
C GLN A 176 -10.48 -5.53 13.09
N LEU A 177 -11.45 -4.75 12.58
CA LEU A 177 -11.58 -4.43 11.16
C LEU A 177 -10.33 -3.69 10.65
N THR A 178 -9.86 -2.68 11.38
CA THR A 178 -8.64 -1.92 11.05
C THR A 178 -7.42 -2.84 11.02
N LEU A 179 -7.27 -3.74 11.99
CA LEU A 179 -6.17 -4.70 12.07
C LEU A 179 -6.15 -5.61 10.83
N GLU A 180 -7.27 -6.26 10.50
CA GLU A 180 -7.30 -7.22 9.39
C GLU A 180 -7.22 -6.55 8.00
N LEU A 181 -7.85 -5.37 7.83
CA LEU A 181 -7.69 -4.58 6.60
C LEU A 181 -6.23 -4.11 6.41
N SER A 182 -5.61 -3.57 7.46
CA SER A 182 -4.22 -3.12 7.36
C SER A 182 -3.24 -4.28 7.17
N ARG A 183 -3.47 -5.44 7.80
CA ARG A 183 -2.70 -6.68 7.56
C ARG A 183 -2.68 -7.04 6.07
N ILE A 184 -3.86 -7.09 5.43
CA ILE A 184 -3.99 -7.41 3.99
C ILE A 184 -3.25 -6.39 3.11
N VAL A 185 -3.44 -5.10 3.39
CA VAL A 185 -2.80 -4.00 2.65
C VAL A 185 -1.27 -4.08 2.74
N ILE A 186 -0.73 -4.24 3.94
CA ILE A 186 0.72 -4.29 4.15
C ILE A 186 1.30 -5.57 3.55
N ALA A 187 0.67 -6.72 3.77
CA ALA A 187 1.08 -7.99 3.18
C ALA A 187 1.22 -7.95 1.65
N LEU A 188 0.24 -7.36 0.96
CA LEU A 188 0.29 -7.14 -0.49
C LEU A 188 1.42 -6.17 -0.86
N SER A 189 1.59 -5.09 -0.11
CA SER A 189 2.58 -4.04 -0.37
C SER A 189 4.02 -4.53 -0.15
N VAL A 190 4.32 -5.23 0.95
CA VAL A 190 5.65 -5.79 1.19
C VAL A 190 5.97 -6.92 0.22
N PHE A 191 4.99 -7.74 -0.17
CA PHE A 191 5.20 -8.74 -1.21
C PHE A 191 5.53 -8.09 -2.57
N ALA A 192 4.79 -7.06 -2.98
CA ALA A 192 5.06 -6.30 -4.20
C ALA A 192 6.44 -5.62 -4.17
N VAL A 193 6.81 -4.98 -3.05
CA VAL A 193 8.17 -4.44 -2.84
C VAL A 193 9.23 -5.54 -2.95
N GLY A 194 8.96 -6.75 -2.44
CA GLY A 194 9.87 -7.89 -2.57
C GLY A 194 10.04 -8.39 -4.01
N LEU A 195 9.04 -8.21 -4.86
CA LEU A 195 9.08 -8.57 -6.28
C LEU A 195 9.78 -7.53 -7.16
N ASP A 196 9.58 -6.25 -6.86
CA ASP A 196 10.16 -5.11 -7.60
C ASP A 196 11.68 -4.97 -7.39
N LEU A 197 12.28 -5.74 -6.47
CA LEU A 197 13.71 -5.69 -6.20
C LEU A 197 14.55 -6.44 -7.25
N PRO A 198 15.70 -5.88 -7.70
CA PRO A 198 16.58 -6.53 -8.68
C PRO A 198 17.16 -7.88 -8.24
N ARG A 199 17.74 -8.63 -9.19
CA ARG A 199 18.27 -9.98 -8.97
C ARG A 199 19.09 -10.16 -7.70
N ALA A 200 18.56 -10.98 -6.80
CA ALA A 200 19.16 -11.34 -5.51
C ALA A 200 19.61 -10.11 -4.68
N TYR A 201 18.89 -8.98 -4.78
CA TYR A 201 19.25 -7.71 -4.15
C TYR A 201 19.52 -7.86 -2.65
N MET A 202 18.63 -8.55 -1.92
CA MET A 202 18.77 -8.81 -0.48
C MET A 202 20.09 -9.49 -0.11
N PHE A 203 20.58 -10.43 -0.94
CA PHE A 203 21.85 -11.11 -0.71
C PHE A 203 23.06 -10.25 -1.11
N ARG A 204 22.93 -9.41 -2.14
CA ARG A 204 24.02 -8.50 -2.56
C ARG A 204 24.21 -7.34 -1.57
N HIS A 205 23.12 -6.82 -1.00
CA HIS A 205 23.11 -5.61 -0.16
C HIS A 205 22.85 -5.90 1.34
N TRP A 206 22.97 -7.16 1.78
CA TRP A 206 22.65 -7.59 3.16
C TRP A 206 23.34 -6.78 4.26
N ARG A 207 24.57 -6.31 4.02
CA ARG A 207 25.32 -5.49 5.00
C ARG A 207 24.64 -4.15 5.24
N SER A 208 24.25 -3.45 4.19
CA SER A 208 23.55 -2.16 4.28
C SER A 208 22.22 -2.33 5.01
N LEU A 209 21.45 -3.36 4.63
CA LEU A 209 20.16 -3.67 5.22
C LEU A 209 20.28 -4.06 6.70
N ALA A 210 21.29 -4.84 7.09
CA ALA A 210 21.53 -5.20 8.50
C ALA A 210 21.83 -3.97 9.39
N TRP A 211 22.55 -2.97 8.87
CA TRP A 211 22.81 -1.71 9.59
C TRP A 211 21.57 -0.82 9.70
N LEU A 212 20.67 -0.84 8.72
CA LEU A 212 19.40 -0.12 8.74
C LEU A 212 18.38 -0.81 9.69
N ILE A 213 18.13 -2.10 9.49
CA ILE A 213 17.11 -2.88 10.22
C ILE A 213 17.51 -3.15 11.68
N GLY A 214 18.80 -3.33 11.95
CA GLY A 214 19.29 -3.52 13.32
C GLY A 214 19.52 -2.19 14.03
N PRO A 215 20.75 -1.63 14.00
CA PRO A 215 21.07 -0.42 14.76
C PRO A 215 20.24 0.82 14.43
N ALA A 216 19.93 1.11 13.16
CA ALA A 216 19.20 2.34 12.86
C ALA A 216 17.74 2.31 13.36
N MET A 217 17.03 1.18 13.20
CA MET A 217 15.73 0.98 13.85
C MET A 217 15.83 1.00 15.37
N LEU A 218 16.82 0.31 15.98
CA LEU A 218 17.01 0.29 17.43
C LEU A 218 17.17 1.70 18.02
N PHE A 219 18.02 2.54 17.44
CA PHE A 219 18.19 3.92 17.91
C PHE A 219 16.94 4.78 17.62
N GLY A 220 16.29 4.61 16.47
CA GLY A 220 15.04 5.32 16.15
C GLY A 220 13.89 4.97 17.10
N TRP A 221 13.83 3.72 17.56
CA TRP A 221 12.93 3.24 18.59
C TRP A 221 13.23 3.88 19.96
N LEU A 222 14.48 3.89 20.40
CA LEU A 222 14.85 4.52 21.67
C LEU A 222 14.62 6.04 21.66
N ILE A 223 14.93 6.72 20.57
CA ILE A 223 14.74 8.18 20.43
C ILE A 223 13.26 8.54 20.36
N SER A 224 12.44 7.80 19.60
CA SER A 224 11.01 8.08 19.53
C SER A 224 10.31 7.80 20.86
N ALA A 225 10.69 6.74 21.58
CA ALA A 225 10.22 6.49 22.95
C ALA A 225 10.62 7.61 23.93
N ALA A 226 11.86 8.12 23.85
CA ALA A 226 12.31 9.24 24.68
C ALA A 226 11.52 10.54 24.39
N LEU A 227 11.21 10.83 23.11
CA LEU A 227 10.40 11.97 22.71
C LEU A 227 8.94 11.85 23.17
N ILE A 228 8.33 10.66 23.02
CA ILE A 228 6.97 10.37 23.50
C ILE A 228 6.91 10.53 25.02
N TYR A 229 7.85 9.94 25.75
CA TYR A 229 7.94 10.04 27.21
C TYR A 229 8.11 11.50 27.70
N ALA A 230 8.94 12.30 27.02
CA ALA A 230 9.16 13.69 27.39
C ALA A 230 7.95 14.61 27.11
N LEU A 231 7.16 14.33 26.08
CA LEU A 231 6.06 15.19 25.62
C LEU A 231 4.67 14.71 26.05
N VAL A 232 4.50 13.45 26.46
CA VAL A 232 3.26 12.87 26.98
C VAL A 232 3.48 12.33 28.40
N PRO A 233 3.40 13.19 29.44
CA PRO A 233 3.79 12.83 30.81
C PRO A 233 2.92 11.74 31.47
N ALA A 234 1.78 11.39 30.88
CA ALA A 234 0.90 10.33 31.37
C ALA A 234 1.42 8.91 31.05
N LEU A 235 2.46 8.79 30.21
CA LEU A 235 3.05 7.52 29.82
C LEU A 235 4.40 7.29 30.51
N THR A 236 4.61 6.06 30.99
CA THR A 236 5.94 5.60 31.42
C THR A 236 6.83 5.31 30.21
N PHE A 237 8.16 5.28 30.41
CA PHE A 237 9.11 5.01 29.32
C PHE A 237 8.87 3.64 28.63
N VAL A 238 8.45 2.61 29.38
CA VAL A 238 8.14 1.28 28.79
C VAL A 238 6.89 1.34 27.91
N GLN A 239 5.88 2.13 28.30
CA GLN A 239 4.68 2.36 27.48
C GLN A 239 5.01 3.19 26.23
N ALA A 240 5.91 4.16 26.35
CA ALA A 240 6.43 4.91 25.21
C ALA A 240 7.21 4.00 24.23
N LEU A 241 7.92 2.96 24.70
CA LEU A 241 8.55 1.95 23.83
C LEU A 241 7.52 1.12 23.04
N VAL A 242 6.32 0.83 23.59
CA VAL A 242 5.24 0.13 22.86
C VAL A 242 4.76 0.99 21.68
N ILE A 243 4.42 2.26 21.92
CA ILE A 243 3.98 3.18 20.86
C ILE A 243 5.11 3.40 19.86
N SER A 244 6.34 3.57 20.34
CA SER A 244 7.51 3.74 19.50
C SER A 244 7.78 2.56 18.56
N ALA A 245 7.45 1.33 18.95
CA ALA A 245 7.65 0.16 18.08
C ALA A 245 6.83 0.26 16.79
N ALA A 246 5.62 0.80 16.86
CA ALA A 246 4.78 1.10 15.68
C ALA A 246 5.31 2.29 14.85
N VAL A 247 5.99 3.25 15.48
CA VAL A 247 6.57 4.44 14.84
C VAL A 247 7.93 4.16 14.16
N THR A 248 8.62 3.09 14.55
CA THR A 248 9.98 2.78 14.10
C THR A 248 10.07 2.33 12.63
N PRO A 249 9.23 1.41 12.11
CA PRO A 249 9.29 1.03 10.70
C PRO A 249 8.93 2.19 9.75
N THR A 250 9.36 2.07 8.50
CA THR A 250 9.08 3.00 7.42
C THR A 250 8.23 2.34 6.36
N ASP A 251 7.14 3.00 5.98
CA ASP A 251 5.99 2.39 5.34
C ASP A 251 6.20 2.04 3.85
N PRO A 252 5.98 0.77 3.46
CA PRO A 252 6.13 0.28 2.09
C PRO A 252 5.04 0.79 1.15
N VAL A 253 3.94 1.33 1.69
CA VAL A 253 2.79 1.87 0.94
C VAL A 253 3.09 3.31 0.49
N LEU A 254 3.60 4.15 1.39
CA LEU A 254 3.98 5.54 1.13
C LEU A 254 5.31 5.68 0.38
N ALA A 255 6.33 4.87 0.70
CA ALA A 255 7.66 5.07 0.13
C ALA A 255 7.68 5.04 -1.42
N PRO A 256 7.00 4.10 -2.12
CA PRO A 256 6.91 4.10 -3.58
C PRO A 256 6.08 5.24 -4.16
N SER A 257 4.98 5.64 -3.49
CA SER A 257 4.11 6.73 -3.97
C SER A 257 4.77 8.10 -3.88
N VAL A 258 5.64 8.31 -2.88
CA VAL A 258 6.41 9.56 -2.73
C VAL A 258 7.71 9.52 -3.57
N VAL A 259 8.54 8.48 -3.42
CA VAL A 259 9.94 8.48 -3.92
C VAL A 259 10.13 7.62 -5.17
N GLY A 260 9.26 6.64 -5.42
CA GLY A 260 9.45 5.65 -6.49
C GLY A 260 8.92 6.05 -7.87
N LYS A 261 7.69 6.58 -7.92
CA LYS A 261 6.89 6.61 -9.16
C LYS A 261 6.68 8.00 -9.82
N SER A 262 6.99 9.13 -9.16
CA SER A 262 6.96 10.45 -9.83
C SER A 262 8.14 10.62 -10.81
N LYS A 263 7.86 11.22 -11.98
CA LYS A 263 8.87 11.65 -12.97
C LYS A 263 9.94 12.56 -12.36
N SER A 264 9.55 13.46 -11.45
CA SER A 264 10.49 14.32 -10.72
C SER A 264 11.31 13.55 -9.71
N ALA A 265 10.74 12.56 -9.01
CA ALA A 265 11.49 11.73 -8.07
C ALA A 265 12.56 10.88 -8.79
N GLN A 266 12.19 10.20 -9.87
CA GLN A 266 13.12 9.39 -10.68
C GLN A 266 14.26 10.20 -11.30
N LYS A 267 14.03 11.48 -11.63
CA LYS A 267 15.05 12.39 -12.16
C LYS A 267 16.04 12.91 -11.11
N HIS A 268 15.67 12.94 -9.84
CA HIS A 268 16.49 13.55 -8.77
C HIS A 268 17.03 12.55 -7.74
N VAL A 269 16.49 11.33 -7.68
CA VAL A 269 16.87 10.30 -6.69
C VAL A 269 17.56 9.12 -7.40
N PRO A 270 18.83 8.82 -7.08
CA PRO A 270 19.56 7.69 -7.67
C PRO A 270 18.83 6.35 -7.51
N ALA A 271 18.92 5.50 -8.53
CA ALA A 271 18.24 4.20 -8.52
C ALA A 271 18.68 3.29 -7.35
N HIS A 272 19.97 3.29 -6.99
CA HIS A 272 20.47 2.48 -5.86
C HIS A 272 19.82 2.88 -4.54
N LEU A 273 19.54 4.17 -4.35
CA LEU A 273 18.91 4.70 -3.14
C LEU A 273 17.42 4.36 -3.09
N ARG A 274 16.74 4.36 -4.25
CA ARG A 274 15.34 3.93 -4.36
C ARG A 274 15.18 2.45 -3.98
N TYR A 275 16.01 1.57 -4.56
CA TYR A 275 15.98 0.15 -4.21
C TYR A 275 16.39 -0.13 -2.75
N LEU A 276 17.33 0.62 -2.19
CA LEU A 276 17.72 0.48 -0.79
C LEU A 276 16.56 0.83 0.17
N LEU A 277 15.90 1.98 -0.06
CA LEU A 277 14.76 2.43 0.74
C LEU A 277 13.55 1.50 0.57
N GLN A 278 13.32 0.97 -0.64
CA GLN A 278 12.30 -0.05 -0.89
C GLN A 278 12.59 -1.33 -0.10
N ALA A 279 13.79 -1.92 -0.24
CA ALA A 279 14.19 -3.13 0.48
C ALA A 279 14.14 -2.99 2.01
N GLU A 280 14.48 -1.81 2.54
CA GLU A 280 14.30 -1.47 3.95
C GLU A 280 12.81 -1.46 4.34
N SER A 281 11.96 -0.75 3.58
CA SER A 281 10.51 -0.65 3.83
C SER A 281 9.75 -1.97 3.68
N GLY A 282 10.24 -2.91 2.86
CA GLY A 282 9.65 -4.24 2.75
C GLY A 282 9.99 -5.15 3.93
N CYS A 283 11.14 -4.95 4.58
CA CYS A 283 11.63 -5.81 5.65
C CYS A 283 11.29 -5.30 7.06
N ASN A 284 11.15 -3.98 7.22
CA ASN A 284 11.07 -3.35 8.54
C ASN A 284 9.73 -3.50 9.25
N ASP A 285 8.60 -3.60 8.55
CA ASP A 285 7.27 -3.79 9.16
C ASP A 285 7.21 -5.12 9.93
N GLY A 286 7.78 -6.20 9.38
CA GLY A 286 7.97 -7.45 10.12
C GLY A 286 9.05 -7.33 11.22
N ALA A 287 10.19 -6.69 10.92
CA ALA A 287 11.23 -6.44 11.90
C ALA A 287 10.79 -5.52 13.08
N ALA A 288 9.61 -4.90 13.04
CA ALA A 288 9.02 -4.17 14.15
C ALA A 288 8.52 -5.08 15.28
N PHE A 289 8.09 -6.32 14.98
CA PHE A 289 7.57 -7.26 15.98
C PHE A 289 8.55 -7.58 17.12
N PRO A 290 9.85 -7.83 16.89
CA PRO A 290 10.87 -7.89 17.93
C PRO A 290 10.82 -6.72 18.92
N PHE A 291 10.75 -5.47 18.44
CA PHE A 291 10.70 -4.29 19.31
C PHE A 291 9.37 -4.17 20.05
N LEU A 292 8.25 -4.44 19.37
CA LEU A 292 6.91 -4.39 19.97
C LEU A 292 6.77 -5.42 21.10
N TYR A 293 7.05 -6.70 20.81
CA TYR A 293 6.90 -7.76 21.81
C TYR A 293 7.93 -7.64 22.93
N LEU A 294 9.12 -7.08 22.69
CA LEU A 294 10.05 -6.75 23.78
C LEU A 294 9.43 -5.71 24.73
N ALA A 295 8.86 -4.63 24.19
CA ALA A 295 8.18 -3.61 25.01
C ALA A 295 7.00 -4.19 25.79
N ILE A 296 6.13 -4.97 25.14
CA ILE A 296 4.97 -5.61 25.78
C ILE A 296 5.41 -6.61 26.86
N PHE A 297 6.41 -7.45 26.58
CA PHE A 297 6.94 -8.42 27.55
C PHE A 297 7.60 -7.72 28.75
N LEU A 298 8.23 -6.56 28.54
CA LEU A 298 8.77 -5.73 29.62
C LEU A 298 7.70 -4.95 30.39
N LEU A 299 6.53 -4.70 29.79
CA LEU A 299 5.39 -4.01 30.39
C LEU A 299 4.54 -4.95 31.25
N ILE A 300 4.32 -6.18 30.78
CA ILE A 300 3.51 -7.22 31.44
C ILE A 300 4.39 -8.13 32.34
N ARG A 301 5.70 -7.85 32.48
CA ARG A 301 6.50 -8.54 33.49
C ARG A 301 6.02 -8.15 34.88
N GLU A 302 5.48 -9.13 35.60
CA GLU A 302 5.27 -9.06 37.04
C GLU A 302 6.62 -9.34 37.73
N GLU A 303 6.67 -10.23 38.72
CA GLU A 303 7.91 -10.60 39.43
C GLU A 303 8.90 -11.45 38.58
N THR A 304 8.65 -11.61 37.27
CA THR A 304 9.53 -12.39 36.38
C THR A 304 10.84 -11.63 36.10
N SER A 305 11.97 -12.31 36.33
CA SER A 305 13.30 -11.70 36.12
C SER A 305 13.56 -11.29 34.67
N ILE A 306 14.26 -10.17 34.49
CA ILE A 306 14.52 -9.56 33.18
C ILE A 306 15.23 -10.55 32.22
N GLY A 307 16.16 -11.34 32.73
CA GLY A 307 16.87 -12.37 31.94
C GLY A 307 15.93 -13.47 31.43
N SER A 308 14.94 -13.89 32.22
CA SER A 308 13.93 -14.86 31.78
C SER A 308 13.02 -14.28 30.70
N VAL A 309 12.63 -13.01 30.84
CA VAL A 309 11.83 -12.29 29.84
C VAL A 309 12.58 -12.18 28.51
N ILE A 310 13.84 -11.77 28.53
CA ILE A 310 14.69 -11.67 27.33
C ILE A 310 14.91 -13.06 26.69
N GLY A 311 15.12 -14.10 27.49
CA GLY A 311 15.24 -15.48 26.98
C GLY A 311 13.98 -15.97 26.28
N LYS A 312 12.80 -15.74 26.86
CA LYS A 312 11.49 -16.04 26.24
C LYS A 312 11.27 -15.24 24.96
N TRP A 313 11.61 -13.95 24.96
CA TRP A 313 11.53 -13.08 23.78
C TRP A 313 12.42 -13.58 22.64
N LEU A 314 13.68 -13.92 22.93
CA LEU A 314 14.63 -14.41 21.92
C LEU A 314 14.14 -15.73 21.28
N LEU A 315 13.59 -16.63 22.10
CA LEU A 315 13.05 -17.91 21.62
C LEU A 315 11.75 -17.74 20.82
N LEU A 316 10.75 -17.05 21.37
CA LEU A 316 9.39 -17.00 20.82
C LEU A 316 9.24 -15.96 19.69
N VAL A 317 9.95 -14.83 19.77
CA VAL A 317 9.80 -13.74 18.80
C VAL A 317 10.89 -13.83 17.74
N VAL A 318 12.16 -13.87 18.14
CA VAL A 318 13.27 -13.85 17.16
C VAL A 318 13.44 -15.21 16.47
N LEU A 319 13.56 -16.31 17.23
CA LEU A 319 13.80 -17.62 16.64
C LEU A 319 12.54 -18.28 16.07
N TYR A 320 11.41 -18.22 16.79
CA TYR A 320 10.15 -18.76 16.30
C TYR A 320 9.48 -17.79 15.31
N GLN A 321 8.88 -16.67 15.74
CA GLN A 321 8.09 -15.83 14.81
C GLN A 321 8.88 -15.33 13.59
N VAL A 322 10.03 -14.69 13.79
CA VAL A 322 10.78 -14.02 12.72
C VAL A 322 11.55 -15.01 11.83
N ILE A 323 12.39 -15.88 12.41
CA ILE A 323 13.20 -16.81 11.61
C ILE A 323 12.35 -17.91 10.95
N LEU A 324 11.37 -18.50 11.64
CA LEU A 324 10.48 -19.49 11.02
C LEU A 324 9.59 -18.85 9.96
N GLY A 325 8.98 -17.69 10.23
CA GLY A 325 8.17 -16.94 9.25
C GLY A 325 8.94 -16.60 7.98
N THR A 326 10.15 -16.05 8.13
CA THR A 326 11.07 -15.79 6.99
C THR A 326 11.35 -17.07 6.20
N SER A 327 11.63 -18.18 6.87
CA SER A 327 11.92 -19.46 6.21
C SER A 327 10.71 -20.04 5.45
N ILE A 328 9.50 -19.91 6.00
CA ILE A 328 8.24 -20.29 5.35
C ILE A 328 8.08 -19.47 4.06
N GLY A 329 8.25 -18.15 4.16
CA GLY A 329 8.22 -17.24 3.00
C GLY A 329 9.19 -17.66 1.90
N ILE A 330 10.47 -17.87 2.24
CA ILE A 330 11.50 -18.31 1.28
C ILE A 330 11.13 -19.64 0.61
N VAL A 331 10.68 -20.63 1.37
CA VAL A 331 10.30 -21.96 0.84
C VAL A 331 9.10 -21.85 -0.10
N VAL A 332 8.06 -21.10 0.28
CA VAL A 332 6.87 -20.87 -0.54
C VAL A 332 7.23 -20.12 -1.83
N GLY A 333 8.05 -19.06 -1.76
CA GLY A 333 8.49 -18.29 -2.93
C GLY A 333 9.36 -19.10 -3.90
N ILE A 334 10.29 -19.92 -3.40
CA ILE A 334 11.08 -20.85 -4.22
C ILE A 334 10.19 -21.89 -4.90
N LEU A 335 9.24 -22.48 -4.16
CA LEU A 335 8.32 -23.48 -4.70
C LEU A 335 7.42 -22.87 -5.77
N ALA A 336 6.80 -21.72 -5.50
CA ALA A 336 5.94 -21.03 -6.44
C ALA A 336 6.69 -20.63 -7.73
N ARG A 337 7.91 -20.09 -7.63
CA ARG A 337 8.75 -19.78 -8.82
C ARG A 337 9.06 -21.02 -9.64
N LYS A 338 9.45 -22.13 -9.00
CA LYS A 338 9.76 -23.40 -9.71
C LYS A 338 8.53 -23.97 -10.40
N THR A 339 7.39 -24.01 -9.71
CA THR A 339 6.11 -24.48 -10.26
C THR A 339 5.67 -23.60 -11.43
N LEU A 340 5.75 -22.27 -11.29
CA LEU A 340 5.38 -21.35 -12.36
C LEU A 340 6.26 -21.54 -13.61
N LYS A 341 7.57 -21.65 -13.46
CA LYS A 341 8.48 -21.91 -14.60
C LYS A 341 8.16 -23.24 -15.28
N PHE A 342 7.86 -24.29 -14.51
CA PHE A 342 7.43 -25.58 -15.05
C PHE A 342 6.11 -25.47 -15.83
N CYS A 343 5.10 -24.78 -15.28
CA CYS A 343 3.82 -24.55 -15.95
C CYS A 343 3.98 -23.73 -17.24
N ASN A 344 4.78 -22.65 -17.21
CA ASN A 344 5.02 -21.81 -18.38
C ASN A 344 5.78 -22.55 -19.49
N GLN A 345 6.80 -23.34 -19.15
CA GLN A 345 7.51 -24.21 -20.12
C GLN A 345 6.62 -25.28 -20.77
N ARG A 346 5.47 -25.58 -20.15
CA ARG A 346 4.46 -26.53 -20.63
C ARG A 346 3.23 -25.85 -21.23
N SER A 347 3.24 -24.52 -21.36
CA SER A 347 2.09 -23.71 -21.81
C SER A 347 0.80 -23.96 -21.00
N LEU A 348 0.93 -24.25 -19.71
CA LEU A 348 -0.19 -24.54 -18.79
C LEU A 348 -0.76 -23.30 -18.10
N ILE A 349 -0.20 -22.12 -18.37
CA ILE A 349 -0.63 -20.86 -17.74
C ILE A 349 -0.72 -19.73 -18.76
N ASP A 350 -1.78 -18.95 -18.65
CA ASP A 350 -2.03 -17.73 -19.42
C ASP A 350 -1.52 -16.48 -18.67
N LYS A 351 -1.52 -15.33 -19.36
CA LYS A 351 -1.00 -14.07 -18.79
C LYS A 351 -1.85 -13.51 -17.65
N GLU A 352 -3.17 -13.72 -17.66
CA GLU A 352 -4.09 -13.19 -16.63
C GLU A 352 -3.91 -13.98 -15.33
N SER A 353 -3.80 -15.31 -15.43
CA SER A 353 -3.45 -16.20 -14.30
C SER A 353 -2.07 -15.88 -13.72
N MET A 354 -1.05 -15.60 -14.56
CA MET A 354 0.25 -15.15 -14.05
C MET A 354 0.14 -13.86 -13.24
N VAL A 355 -0.77 -12.96 -13.61
CA VAL A 355 -1.03 -11.71 -12.90
C VAL A 355 -1.82 -11.95 -11.60
N ALA A 356 -2.82 -12.83 -11.59
CA ALA A 356 -3.58 -13.19 -10.40
C ALA A 356 -2.72 -13.87 -9.32
N ILE A 357 -1.68 -14.63 -9.72
CA ILE A 357 -0.74 -15.28 -8.82
C ILE A 357 -0.03 -14.29 -7.88
N HIS A 358 0.25 -13.04 -8.29
CA HIS A 358 0.86 -12.05 -7.39
C HIS A 358 0.05 -11.87 -6.09
N VAL A 359 -1.24 -11.56 -6.25
CA VAL A 359 -2.15 -11.28 -5.13
C VAL A 359 -2.41 -12.56 -4.34
N ALA A 360 -2.68 -13.66 -5.04
CA ALA A 360 -2.96 -14.95 -4.40
C ALA A 360 -1.77 -15.47 -3.58
N LEU A 361 -0.53 -15.32 -4.07
CA LEU A 361 0.67 -15.82 -3.38
C LEU A 361 1.02 -14.98 -2.14
N ALA A 362 0.83 -13.65 -2.21
CA ALA A 362 0.96 -12.77 -1.06
C ALA A 362 -0.01 -13.17 0.07
N LEU A 363 -1.29 -13.31 -0.26
CA LEU A 363 -2.34 -13.70 0.70
C LEU A 363 -2.14 -15.13 1.23
N LEU A 364 -1.77 -16.08 0.36
CA LEU A 364 -1.48 -17.46 0.75
C LEU A 364 -0.31 -17.53 1.74
N THR A 365 0.79 -16.83 1.46
CA THR A 365 1.96 -16.83 2.35
C THR A 365 1.62 -16.22 3.71
N THR A 366 0.92 -15.07 3.69
CA THR A 366 0.47 -14.37 4.89
C THR A 366 -0.44 -15.28 5.73
N GLY A 367 -1.44 -15.92 5.11
CA GLY A 367 -2.35 -16.84 5.79
C GLY A 367 -1.64 -18.07 6.37
N VAL A 368 -0.71 -18.68 5.63
CA VAL A 368 0.07 -19.84 6.12
C VAL A 368 0.98 -19.45 7.29
N ALA A 369 1.65 -18.30 7.23
CA ALA A 369 2.49 -17.80 8.32
C ALA A 369 1.67 -17.41 9.56
N ALA A 370 0.52 -16.76 9.38
CA ALA A 370 -0.40 -16.43 10.47
C ALA A 370 -0.99 -17.69 11.14
N LEU A 371 -1.38 -18.71 10.37
CA LEU A 371 -1.80 -20.02 10.89
C LEU A 371 -0.67 -20.74 11.64
N ALA A 372 0.58 -20.54 11.22
CA ALA A 372 1.76 -21.04 11.92
C ALA A 372 2.18 -20.18 13.13
N GLY A 373 1.42 -19.12 13.48
CA GLY A 373 1.75 -18.21 14.59
C GLY A 373 3.07 -17.44 14.39
N CYS A 374 3.52 -17.28 13.15
CA CYS A 374 4.76 -16.63 12.77
C CYS A 374 4.54 -15.20 12.26
N ASP A 375 5.65 -14.47 12.00
CA ASP A 375 5.60 -13.17 11.32
C ASP A 375 5.11 -13.33 9.88
N ASP A 376 3.90 -12.84 9.62
CA ASP A 376 3.18 -12.99 8.36
C ASP A 376 3.59 -11.94 7.31
N LEU A 377 3.92 -10.73 7.76
CA LEU A 377 4.44 -9.66 6.90
C LEU A 377 5.84 -9.98 6.38
N LEU A 378 6.76 -10.40 7.26
CA LEU A 378 8.11 -10.76 6.85
C LEU A 378 8.12 -12.02 5.99
N ALA A 379 7.22 -12.98 6.26
CA ALA A 379 7.03 -14.13 5.39
C ALA A 379 6.58 -13.71 3.98
N ALA A 380 5.63 -12.76 3.85
CA ALA A 380 5.20 -12.24 2.56
C ALA A 380 6.35 -11.55 1.79
N PHE A 381 7.11 -10.66 2.44
CA PHE A 381 8.30 -10.03 1.84
C PHE A 381 9.37 -11.06 1.40
N ALA A 382 9.65 -12.04 2.27
CA ALA A 382 10.61 -13.12 2.00
C ALA A 382 10.14 -14.02 0.85
N CYS A 383 8.83 -14.23 0.68
CA CYS A 383 8.25 -14.94 -0.45
C CYS A 383 8.41 -14.16 -1.76
N GLY A 384 8.07 -12.86 -1.78
CA GLY A 384 8.25 -12.00 -2.95
C GLY A 384 9.71 -11.98 -3.43
N THR A 385 10.65 -11.71 -2.52
CA THR A 385 12.09 -11.70 -2.84
C THR A 385 12.65 -13.06 -3.28
N ALA A 386 12.17 -14.16 -2.70
CA ALA A 386 12.56 -15.52 -3.11
C ALA A 386 11.92 -15.96 -4.45
N PHE A 387 10.78 -15.36 -4.80
CA PHE A 387 10.07 -15.58 -6.06
C PHE A 387 10.66 -14.78 -7.22
N ALA A 388 11.05 -13.51 -7.00
CA ALA A 388 11.73 -12.66 -7.99
C ALA A 388 13.26 -12.91 -8.11
N TRP A 389 13.84 -13.78 -7.30
CA TRP A 389 15.30 -13.99 -7.13
C TRP A 389 16.17 -14.11 -8.40
N ASP A 390 15.61 -14.49 -9.55
CA ASP A 390 16.34 -14.68 -10.81
C ASP A 390 15.84 -13.80 -11.98
N ASP A 391 15.05 -12.75 -11.70
CA ASP A 391 14.48 -11.71 -12.58
C ASP A 391 13.58 -12.19 -13.75
N TRP A 392 13.62 -13.48 -14.10
CA TRP A 392 12.84 -14.09 -15.17
C TRP A 392 11.34 -13.76 -15.14
N TYR A 393 10.76 -13.67 -13.94
CA TYR A 393 9.34 -13.35 -13.78
C TYR A 393 9.06 -11.86 -14.00
N THR A 394 9.94 -11.00 -13.49
CA THR A 394 9.87 -9.54 -13.67
C THR A 394 9.94 -9.20 -15.17
N ASP A 395 10.90 -9.79 -15.90
CA ASP A 395 11.03 -9.66 -17.36
C ASP A 395 9.76 -10.18 -18.11
N SER A 396 9.09 -11.20 -17.57
CA SER A 396 7.88 -11.78 -18.17
C SER A 396 6.61 -10.96 -17.89
N ILE A 397 6.59 -10.21 -16.78
CA ILE A 397 5.48 -9.37 -16.31
C ILE A 397 5.67 -7.88 -16.66
N GLU A 398 6.85 -7.45 -17.13
CA GLU A 398 7.14 -6.03 -17.47
C GLU A 398 6.13 -5.40 -18.46
N SER A 399 5.43 -6.23 -19.24
CA SER A 399 4.32 -5.83 -20.13
C SER A 399 2.96 -5.58 -19.45
N SER A 400 2.84 -5.84 -18.14
CA SER A 400 1.60 -5.79 -17.36
C SER A 400 1.65 -4.66 -16.33
N ASN A 401 0.87 -3.60 -16.57
CA ASN A 401 0.69 -2.49 -15.63
C ASN A 401 -0.11 -2.87 -14.35
N PHE A 402 -0.52 -4.14 -14.19
CA PHE A 402 -1.45 -4.55 -13.13
C PHE A 402 -0.93 -4.28 -11.72
N ALA A 403 0.32 -4.60 -11.41
CA ALA A 403 0.89 -4.34 -10.08
C ALA A 403 0.85 -2.83 -9.76
N ALA A 404 1.22 -1.99 -10.72
CA ALA A 404 1.13 -0.53 -10.57
C ALA A 404 -0.31 -0.01 -10.41
N ILE A 405 -1.30 -0.65 -11.05
CA ILE A 405 -2.73 -0.32 -10.88
C ILE A 405 -3.21 -0.75 -9.48
N LEU A 406 -2.88 -1.98 -9.06
CA LEU A 406 -3.23 -2.53 -7.75
C LEU A 406 -2.71 -1.62 -6.62
N ASP A 407 -1.45 -1.21 -6.69
CA ASP A 407 -0.84 -0.27 -5.75
C ASP A 407 -1.63 1.04 -5.67
N VAL A 408 -2.02 1.63 -6.80
CA VAL A 408 -2.79 2.90 -6.79
C VAL A 408 -4.16 2.71 -6.15
N LEU A 409 -4.85 1.60 -6.42
CA LEU A 409 -6.16 1.29 -5.82
C LEU A 409 -6.04 1.08 -4.30
N ILE A 410 -5.05 0.30 -3.86
CA ILE A 410 -4.78 0.02 -2.44
C ILE A 410 -4.37 1.29 -1.71
N ASN A 411 -3.46 2.08 -2.28
CA ASN A 411 -2.99 3.35 -1.70
C ASN A 411 -4.15 4.33 -1.52
N CYS A 412 -4.94 4.57 -2.58
CA CYS A 412 -6.06 5.49 -2.54
C CYS A 412 -7.12 5.07 -1.51
N THR A 413 -7.49 3.79 -1.51
CA THR A 413 -8.45 3.22 -0.57
C THR A 413 -7.98 3.36 0.87
N THR A 414 -6.73 2.96 1.14
CA THR A 414 -6.19 2.93 2.51
C THR A 414 -5.99 4.32 3.07
N PHE A 415 -5.44 5.27 2.29
CA PHE A 415 -5.26 6.63 2.78
C PHE A 415 -6.57 7.41 2.93
N LEU A 416 -7.59 7.13 2.11
CA LEU A 416 -8.95 7.65 2.35
C LEU A 416 -9.54 7.08 3.65
N TYR A 417 -9.44 5.77 3.87
CA TYR A 417 -9.86 5.13 5.13
C TYR A 417 -9.14 5.73 6.35
N ILE A 418 -7.82 5.91 6.28
CA ILE A 418 -7.02 6.54 7.34
C ILE A 418 -7.49 7.98 7.59
N GLY A 419 -7.68 8.79 6.55
CA GLY A 419 -8.14 10.17 6.66
C GLY A 419 -9.52 10.29 7.34
N ALA A 420 -10.45 9.40 7.01
CA ALA A 420 -11.78 9.35 7.60
C ALA A 420 -11.79 8.89 9.07
N THR A 421 -10.75 8.17 9.50
CA THR A 421 -10.65 7.56 10.83
C THR A 421 -9.70 8.30 11.78
N ILE A 422 -9.23 9.51 11.44
CA ILE A 422 -8.39 10.32 12.33
C ILE A 422 -9.20 10.81 13.55
N PRO A 423 -8.80 10.50 14.81
CA PRO A 423 -9.57 10.85 16.00
C PRO A 423 -9.20 12.26 16.53
N PHE A 424 -9.45 13.31 15.75
CA PHE A 424 -9.09 14.70 16.11
C PHE A 424 -9.60 15.14 17.49
N SER A 425 -10.78 14.66 17.93
CA SER A 425 -11.34 14.97 19.25
C SER A 425 -10.44 14.51 20.41
N SER A 426 -9.69 13.40 20.25
CA SER A 426 -8.82 12.84 21.28
C SER A 426 -7.54 13.64 21.52
N TRP A 427 -7.16 14.56 20.62
CA TRP A 427 -5.90 15.31 20.70
C TRP A 427 -5.95 16.51 21.67
N ASN A 428 -7.10 16.77 22.29
CA ASN A 428 -7.29 17.78 23.30
C ASN A 428 -7.93 17.20 24.57
N ASP A 429 -7.37 16.10 25.07
CA ASP A 429 -7.79 15.44 26.30
C ASP A 429 -6.70 15.56 27.39
N PRO A 430 -6.84 16.51 28.34
CA PRO A 430 -5.92 16.65 29.45
C PRO A 430 -5.85 15.45 30.39
N THR A 431 -6.90 14.61 30.46
CA THR A 431 -6.92 13.43 31.35
C THR A 431 -5.93 12.36 30.89
N LEU A 432 -5.70 12.28 29.57
CA LEU A 432 -4.69 11.44 28.93
C LEU A 432 -3.32 12.13 28.79
N GLY A 433 -3.16 13.34 29.35
CA GLY A 433 -1.96 14.16 29.20
C GLY A 433 -1.73 14.73 27.79
N LEU A 434 -2.74 14.65 26.91
CA LEU A 434 -2.68 15.07 25.52
C LEU A 434 -2.98 16.57 25.40
N VAL A 435 -2.03 17.33 24.85
CA VAL A 435 -2.14 18.79 24.69
C VAL A 435 -1.74 19.16 23.26
N PRO A 436 -2.59 19.86 22.47
CA PRO A 436 -2.37 20.04 21.03
C PRO A 436 -1.00 20.59 20.62
N TRP A 437 -0.46 21.57 21.37
CA TRP A 437 0.87 22.13 21.04
C TRP A 437 2.01 21.13 21.32
N LYS A 438 1.92 20.32 22.38
CA LYS A 438 2.89 19.25 22.66
C LYS A 438 2.83 18.17 21.60
N LEU A 439 1.64 17.84 21.11
CA LEU A 439 1.43 16.90 20.02
C LEU A 439 2.02 17.40 18.70
N ALA A 440 1.86 18.68 18.37
CA ALA A 440 2.52 19.28 17.21
C ALA A 440 4.06 19.25 17.33
N VAL A 441 4.61 19.57 18.50
CA VAL A 441 6.05 19.47 18.77
C VAL A 441 6.53 18.01 18.69
N LEU A 442 5.75 17.05 19.18
CA LEU A 442 6.05 15.60 19.13
C LEU A 442 6.10 15.11 17.68
N GLY A 443 5.09 15.47 16.87
CA GLY A 443 5.04 15.15 15.44
C GLY A 443 6.26 15.67 14.70
N LEU A 444 6.56 16.97 14.81
CA LEU A 444 7.74 17.58 14.19
C LEU A 444 9.06 16.96 14.69
N SER A 445 9.20 16.73 16.00
CA SER A 445 10.41 16.15 16.60
C SER A 445 10.66 14.72 16.13
N ILE A 446 9.61 13.89 16.03
CA ILE A 446 9.74 12.51 15.52
C ILE A 446 10.07 12.49 14.03
N MET A 447 9.53 13.41 13.23
CA MET A 447 9.92 13.54 11.81
C MET A 447 11.40 13.92 11.65
N LEU A 448 11.91 14.82 12.51
CA LEU A 448 13.28 15.34 12.40
C LEU A 448 14.35 14.46 13.08
N LEU A 449 14.05 13.84 14.22
CA LEU A 449 15.07 13.25 15.11
C LEU A 449 15.09 11.72 15.12
N ARG A 450 13.99 11.04 14.80
CA ARG A 450 13.89 9.57 14.83
C ARG A 450 14.93 8.86 13.98
N ARG A 451 15.28 9.43 12.81
CA ARG A 451 16.05 8.71 11.78
C ARG A 451 17.22 9.50 11.21
N LEU A 452 17.03 10.80 10.97
CA LEU A 452 18.03 11.66 10.35
C LEU A 452 19.40 11.70 11.07
N PRO A 453 19.48 11.91 12.41
CA PRO A 453 20.78 11.94 13.09
C PRO A 453 21.52 10.61 13.01
N ILE A 454 20.77 9.51 13.10
CA ILE A 454 21.26 8.14 13.15
C ILE A 454 21.83 7.74 11.78
N LEU A 455 21.13 8.01 10.67
CA LEU A 455 21.67 7.69 9.35
C LEU A 455 22.87 8.57 8.96
N ILE A 456 22.92 9.83 9.41
CA ILE A 456 24.12 10.66 9.28
C ILE A 456 25.30 10.09 10.10
N MET A 457 25.06 9.46 11.25
CA MET A 457 26.13 8.75 11.99
C MET A 457 26.55 7.45 11.29
N LEU A 458 25.59 6.62 10.86
CA LEU A 458 25.85 5.31 10.25
C LEU A 458 26.33 5.32 8.80
N GLN A 459 26.26 6.45 8.09
CA GLN A 459 26.70 6.56 6.67
C GLN A 459 28.11 6.04 6.38
N ARG A 460 29.04 6.08 7.35
CA ARG A 460 30.41 5.55 7.17
C ARG A 460 30.47 4.02 7.18
N VAL A 461 29.41 3.37 7.67
CA VAL A 461 29.34 1.93 7.93
C VAL A 461 28.36 1.24 6.98
N VAL A 462 27.34 1.96 6.49
CA VAL A 462 26.37 1.51 5.47
C VAL A 462 26.96 1.66 4.06
N PRO A 463 27.37 0.57 3.37
CA PRO A 463 28.12 0.69 2.10
C PRO A 463 27.37 1.37 0.95
N ASP A 464 26.04 1.31 0.94
CA ASP A 464 25.21 1.92 -0.12
C ASP A 464 24.92 3.42 0.08
N LEU A 465 25.24 4.00 1.25
CA LEU A 465 25.11 5.45 1.50
C LEU A 465 26.44 6.15 1.16
N LYS A 466 26.62 6.55 -0.10
CA LYS A 466 27.93 7.01 -0.60
C LYS A 466 28.24 8.46 -0.27
N THR A 467 27.23 9.28 0.00
CA THR A 467 27.40 10.72 0.23
C THR A 467 26.57 11.24 1.39
N HIS A 468 27.03 12.33 2.02
CA HIS A 468 26.26 13.05 3.04
C HIS A 468 24.85 13.46 2.56
N ARG A 469 24.68 13.72 1.26
CA ARG A 469 23.38 14.05 0.66
C ARG A 469 22.46 12.82 0.60
N GLU A 470 22.99 11.64 0.25
CA GLU A 470 22.26 10.38 0.32
C GLU A 470 21.87 10.04 1.75
N ALA A 471 22.79 10.20 2.72
CA ALA A 471 22.51 9.95 4.13
C ALA A 471 21.43 10.88 4.71
N VAL A 472 21.47 12.18 4.36
CA VAL A 472 20.41 13.14 4.73
C VAL A 472 19.09 12.82 4.03
N PHE A 473 19.14 12.46 2.74
CA PHE A 473 17.94 12.09 1.98
C PHE A 473 17.28 10.85 2.56
N SER A 474 18.02 9.76 2.77
CA SER A 474 17.50 8.55 3.43
C SER A 474 17.07 8.83 4.86
N GLY A 475 17.81 9.65 5.60
CA GLY A 475 17.44 10.06 6.97
C GLY A 475 16.09 10.77 7.04
N HIS A 476 15.77 11.58 6.03
CA HIS A 476 14.50 12.29 5.89
C HIS A 476 13.39 11.39 5.33
N PHE A 477 13.63 10.64 4.25
CA PHE A 477 12.61 9.82 3.57
C PHE A 477 12.38 8.47 4.27
N GLY A 478 11.76 8.52 5.46
CA GLY A 478 11.27 7.38 6.22
C GLY A 478 9.83 7.54 6.67
N PRO A 479 8.85 7.53 5.74
CA PRO A 479 7.45 7.79 6.06
C PRO A 479 6.91 6.79 7.07
N ILE A 480 6.17 7.27 8.07
CA ILE A 480 5.23 6.49 8.87
C ILE A 480 3.91 6.42 8.09
N GLY A 481 3.28 5.25 8.03
CA GLY A 481 2.03 5.03 7.29
C GLY A 481 1.20 3.88 7.85
N VAL A 482 0.72 3.01 6.96
CA VAL A 482 -0.21 1.91 7.28
C VAL A 482 0.44 0.92 8.25
N GLY A 483 1.73 0.61 8.07
CA GLY A 483 2.50 -0.26 8.97
C GLY A 483 2.37 0.11 10.45
N ALA A 484 2.44 1.41 10.76
CA ALA A 484 2.29 1.89 12.12
C ALA A 484 0.88 1.67 12.69
N ILE A 485 -0.16 1.86 11.89
CA ILE A 485 -1.55 1.64 12.32
C ILE A 485 -1.76 0.15 12.61
N PHE A 486 -1.25 -0.74 11.76
CA PHE A 486 -1.28 -2.18 11.99
C PHE A 486 -0.54 -2.58 13.27
N VAL A 487 0.73 -2.21 13.43
CA VAL A 487 1.53 -2.55 14.62
C VAL A 487 0.91 -1.96 15.90
N SER A 488 0.29 -0.77 15.83
CA SER A 488 -0.46 -0.20 16.96
C SER A 488 -1.76 -0.95 17.26
N SER A 489 -2.46 -1.44 16.24
CA SER A 489 -3.67 -2.25 16.39
C SER A 489 -3.33 -3.60 17.02
N VAL A 490 -2.25 -4.25 16.57
CA VAL A 490 -1.69 -5.45 17.20
C VAL A 490 -1.34 -5.16 18.66
N ALA A 491 -0.63 -4.06 18.94
CA ALA A 491 -0.31 -3.65 20.32
C ALA A 491 -1.57 -3.54 21.20
N THR A 492 -2.59 -2.80 20.74
CA THR A 492 -3.85 -2.66 21.49
C THR A 492 -4.62 -3.98 21.65
N SER A 493 -4.51 -4.92 20.71
CA SER A 493 -5.14 -6.25 20.85
C SER A 493 -4.44 -7.17 21.87
N LYS A 494 -3.25 -6.79 22.37
CA LYS A 494 -2.55 -7.49 23.46
C LYS A 494 -2.71 -6.79 24.81
N LEU A 495 -3.36 -5.63 24.85
CA LEU A 495 -3.68 -4.90 26.08
C LEU A 495 -5.10 -5.26 26.56
N PRO A 496 -5.39 -5.15 27.87
CA PRO A 496 -6.76 -5.28 28.35
C PRO A 496 -7.65 -4.17 27.77
N THR A 497 -8.95 -4.43 27.65
CA THR A 497 -9.94 -3.44 27.21
C THR A 497 -9.92 -2.24 28.17
N PRO A 498 -9.69 -1.00 27.67
CA PRO A 498 -9.54 0.16 28.53
C PRO A 498 -10.85 0.55 29.21
N GLN A 499 -10.76 0.96 30.46
CA GLN A 499 -11.86 1.59 31.19
C GLN A 499 -11.93 3.11 30.91
N ILE A 500 -13.14 3.66 30.95
CA ILE A 500 -13.42 5.09 30.79
C ILE A 500 -14.26 5.53 32.00
N PRO A 501 -13.76 6.45 32.87
CA PRO A 501 -12.44 7.06 32.85
C PRO A 501 -11.30 6.06 33.11
N PRO A 502 -10.06 6.35 32.67
CA PRO A 502 -8.91 5.47 32.88
C PRO A 502 -8.58 5.32 34.37
N GLN A 503 -8.40 4.08 34.83
CA GLN A 503 -8.08 3.79 36.24
C GLN A 503 -6.62 3.32 36.41
N THR A 504 -6.07 2.68 35.39
CA THR A 504 -4.71 2.14 35.36
C THR A 504 -3.86 2.86 34.34
N SER A 505 -2.54 2.78 34.49
CA SER A 505 -1.61 3.26 33.46
C SER A 505 -1.77 2.51 32.13
N LEU A 506 -2.25 1.26 32.14
CA LEU A 506 -2.52 0.48 30.92
C LEU A 506 -3.73 1.02 30.14
N ASP A 507 -4.77 1.50 30.83
CA ASP A 507 -5.91 2.19 30.18
C ASP A 507 -5.41 3.41 29.41
N ILE A 508 -4.53 4.22 30.03
CA ILE A 508 -3.92 5.40 29.40
C ILE A 508 -3.13 4.99 28.14
N LEU A 509 -2.32 3.93 28.20
CA LEU A 509 -1.62 3.43 27.01
C LEU A 509 -2.60 2.99 25.91
N ALA A 510 -3.62 2.19 26.25
CA ALA A 510 -4.56 1.68 25.26
C ALA A 510 -5.38 2.80 24.58
N LEU A 511 -5.78 3.84 25.33
CA LEU A 511 -6.51 4.99 24.80
C LEU A 511 -5.61 5.95 23.99
N THR A 512 -4.35 6.15 24.40
CA THR A 512 -3.42 7.08 23.73
C THR A 512 -2.70 6.49 22.52
N ALA A 513 -2.42 5.17 22.50
CA ALA A 513 -1.55 4.54 21.51
C ALA A 513 -2.02 4.80 20.07
N GLN A 514 -3.26 4.45 19.73
CA GLN A 514 -3.78 4.70 18.39
C GLN A 514 -3.87 6.20 18.09
N SER A 515 -4.35 7.02 19.04
CA SER A 515 -4.49 8.47 18.87
C SER A 515 -3.17 9.14 18.46
N LEU A 516 -2.07 8.78 19.12
CA LEU A 516 -0.72 9.25 18.80
C LEU A 516 -0.20 8.70 17.46
N ILE A 517 -0.56 7.47 17.09
CA ILE A 517 -0.16 6.89 15.81
C ILE A 517 -0.86 7.56 14.63
N TYR A 518 -2.18 7.80 14.71
CA TYR A 518 -2.91 8.57 13.69
C TYR A 518 -2.35 9.99 13.51
N LEU A 519 -1.94 10.65 14.60
CA LEU A 519 -1.25 11.94 14.56
C LEU A 519 0.07 11.84 13.79
N LEU A 520 0.91 10.86 14.12
CA LEU A 520 2.24 10.70 13.51
C LEU A 520 2.16 10.27 12.04
N VAL A 521 1.15 9.49 11.66
CA VAL A 521 0.83 9.19 10.25
C VAL A 521 0.40 10.46 9.51
N LEU A 522 -0.48 11.29 10.09
CA LEU A 522 -0.91 12.55 9.46
C LEU A 522 0.27 13.51 9.21
N PHE A 523 1.13 13.70 10.22
CA PHE A 523 2.37 14.50 10.09
C PHE A 523 3.30 13.91 9.03
N SER A 524 3.46 12.58 9.03
CA SER A 524 4.30 11.87 8.05
C SER A 524 3.81 12.03 6.61
N VAL A 525 2.54 11.73 6.33
CA VAL A 525 1.97 11.85 4.97
C VAL A 525 2.11 13.28 4.46
N THR A 526 1.82 14.26 5.33
CA THR A 526 1.93 15.69 4.99
C THR A 526 3.38 16.09 4.69
N ILE A 527 4.33 15.79 5.60
CA ILE A 527 5.72 16.25 5.47
C ILE A 527 6.44 15.52 4.34
N HIS A 528 6.40 14.18 4.29
CA HIS A 528 7.10 13.42 3.25
C HIS A 528 6.47 13.63 1.87
N GLY A 529 5.13 13.61 1.78
CA GLY A 529 4.43 13.76 0.51
C GLY A 529 4.58 15.16 -0.10
N LEU A 530 4.67 16.22 0.72
CA LEU A 530 4.93 17.58 0.23
C LEU A 530 6.42 17.89 0.02
N SER A 531 7.34 17.08 0.53
CA SER A 531 8.78 17.34 0.45
C SER A 531 9.29 17.50 -0.98
N ILE A 532 8.82 16.66 -1.92
CA ILE A 532 9.25 16.71 -3.33
C ILE A 532 8.62 17.91 -4.07
N PRO A 533 7.28 18.15 -4.03
CA PRO A 533 6.67 19.38 -4.53
C PRO A 533 7.35 20.66 -4.02
N LEU A 534 7.60 20.76 -2.71
CA LEU A 534 8.23 21.93 -2.10
C LEU A 534 9.69 22.09 -2.55
N PHE A 535 10.43 20.99 -2.72
CA PHE A 535 11.80 21.03 -3.26
C PHE A 535 11.82 21.53 -4.71
N VAL A 536 10.93 21.02 -5.57
CA VAL A 536 10.81 21.45 -6.97
C VAL A 536 10.40 22.92 -7.06
N LEU A 537 9.41 23.35 -6.25
CA LEU A 537 8.96 24.74 -6.18
C LEU A 537 10.07 25.67 -5.68
N ALA A 538 10.75 25.33 -4.58
CA ALA A 538 11.85 26.12 -4.03
C ALA A 538 13.01 26.26 -5.01
N ARG A 539 13.32 25.21 -5.78
CA ARG A 539 14.32 25.27 -6.85
C ARG A 539 13.86 26.18 -8.00
N LYS A 540 12.60 26.07 -8.44
CA LYS A 540 12.03 26.94 -9.49
C LYS A 540 12.09 28.41 -9.09
N LEU A 541 11.66 28.74 -7.86
CA LEU A 541 11.76 30.08 -7.29
C LEU A 541 13.22 30.57 -7.25
N ARG A 542 14.17 29.73 -6.76
CA ARG A 542 15.59 30.08 -6.71
C ARG A 542 16.21 30.32 -8.10
N SER A 543 15.78 29.59 -9.13
CA SER A 543 16.20 29.85 -10.53
C SER A 543 15.50 31.04 -11.17
N SER A 544 14.41 31.53 -10.59
CA SER A 544 13.65 32.70 -11.07
C SER A 544 14.04 34.01 -10.37
N VAL A 545 14.99 33.99 -9.43
CA VAL A 545 15.66 35.21 -8.94
C VAL A 545 16.82 35.52 -9.91
N PRO A 546 16.71 36.52 -10.80
CA PRO A 546 17.85 36.93 -11.60
C PRO A 546 18.90 37.55 -10.68
N THR A 547 20.16 37.21 -10.91
CA THR A 547 21.31 37.78 -10.21
C THR A 547 21.46 39.28 -10.49
N MET A 548 20.75 40.13 -9.74
CA MET A 548 20.84 41.61 -9.83
C MET A 548 22.25 42.16 -9.57
N THR A 549 23.18 41.31 -9.08
CA THR A 549 24.59 41.64 -8.89
C THR A 549 25.32 42.03 -10.19
N ARG A 550 24.86 41.58 -11.38
CA ARG A 550 25.45 42.04 -12.66
C ARG A 550 24.99 43.42 -13.10
N THR A 551 23.82 43.89 -12.67
CA THR A 551 23.32 45.23 -13.00
C THR A 551 23.92 46.30 -12.10
N LEU A 552 24.18 45.99 -10.81
CA LEU A 552 24.79 46.96 -9.90
C LEU A 552 26.24 47.29 -10.26
N ALA A 553 27.03 46.30 -10.70
CA ALA A 553 28.40 46.52 -11.19
C ALA A 553 28.47 47.36 -12.49
N GLN A 554 27.35 47.46 -13.22
CA GLN A 554 27.21 48.33 -14.39
C GLN A 554 26.56 49.69 -14.05
N ALA A 555 25.98 49.83 -12.85
CA ALA A 555 25.38 51.07 -12.33
C ALA A 555 26.31 51.84 -11.38
N SER A 556 27.29 51.18 -10.74
CA SER A 556 28.40 51.82 -10.06
C SER A 556 29.38 52.38 -11.09
N GLY A 557 29.06 53.54 -11.66
CA GLY A 557 29.79 54.22 -12.73
C GLY A 557 31.17 54.74 -12.29
N HIS A 558 32.10 53.83 -12.07
CA HIS A 558 33.50 54.13 -11.77
C HIS A 558 34.40 53.59 -12.89
N GLU A 559 34.25 54.15 -14.09
CA GLU A 559 35.27 54.00 -15.13
C GLU A 559 36.54 54.73 -14.69
N LEU A 560 37.56 53.95 -14.30
CA LEU A 560 38.94 54.43 -14.31
C LEU A 560 39.56 54.07 -15.65
N SER A 561 39.80 55.10 -16.45
CA SER A 561 40.43 55.04 -17.77
C SER A 561 41.91 54.60 -17.71
N TRP A 562 42.53 54.49 -18.89
CA TRP A 562 43.88 54.00 -19.20
C TRP A 562 43.98 52.45 -19.18
N SER A 563 44.11 51.76 -20.32
CA SER A 563 44.92 52.08 -21.50
C SER A 563 44.27 51.70 -22.86
N HIS A 564 44.76 52.33 -23.94
CA HIS A 564 44.13 52.28 -25.27
C HIS A 564 44.64 51.13 -26.18
N ARG A 565 43.67 50.42 -26.80
CA ARG A 565 43.66 49.92 -28.21
C ARG A 565 44.74 48.90 -28.68
N PRO A 566 44.56 48.25 -29.87
CA PRO A 566 43.31 47.84 -30.54
C PRO A 566 43.35 46.43 -31.21
N LYS A 567 42.16 45.84 -31.45
CA LYS A 567 41.84 44.91 -32.58
C LYS A 567 42.60 43.55 -32.58
N ARG A 568 42.18 42.48 -33.28
CA ARG A 568 40.93 42.09 -33.98
C ARG A 568 40.98 40.55 -34.13
N ALA A 569 39.84 39.90 -34.34
CA ALA A 569 39.76 38.45 -34.54
C ALA A 569 40.72 37.92 -35.63
N THR A 570 41.38 36.79 -35.34
CA THR A 570 42.16 35.99 -36.28
C THR A 570 41.59 34.57 -36.35
N LYS A 571 41.05 34.21 -37.51
CA LYS A 571 41.00 32.79 -37.93
C LYS A 571 42.45 32.37 -38.19
N SER A 572 42.90 31.26 -37.61
CA SER A 572 44.24 30.73 -37.86
C SER A 572 44.22 29.64 -38.93
N HIS A 573 44.70 29.97 -40.13
CA HIS A 573 45.39 29.04 -41.01
C HIS A 573 46.60 29.79 -41.64
N PRO A 574 47.59 29.08 -42.22
CA PRO A 574 49.01 29.41 -42.10
C PRO A 574 49.52 30.42 -43.15
N GLU A 575 50.77 30.89 -43.00
CA GLU A 575 51.91 30.52 -43.89
C GLU A 575 53.18 31.44 -43.77
N ASN A 576 54.34 30.78 -43.56
CA ASN A 576 55.77 31.06 -43.86
C ASN A 576 56.61 32.29 -43.37
N ASP A 577 57.90 31.95 -43.14
CA ASP A 577 59.04 32.77 -42.66
C ASP A 577 59.75 33.59 -43.77
N PRO A 578 60.88 34.28 -43.47
CA PRO A 578 62.17 33.60 -43.66
C PRO A 578 63.31 33.95 -42.67
N GLU A 579 64.08 32.95 -42.22
CA GLU A 579 65.56 33.05 -42.15
C GLU A 579 66.22 31.65 -42.04
N THR A 580 67.10 31.32 -43.01
CA THR A 580 67.92 30.10 -43.14
C THR A 580 69.20 30.15 -42.27
N PRO A 581 69.97 29.05 -42.00
CA PRO A 581 70.13 27.86 -42.87
C PRO A 581 70.38 26.46 -42.23
N LYS A 582 69.97 25.39 -42.94
CA LYS A 582 70.83 24.32 -43.55
C LYS A 582 70.08 22.98 -43.77
N SER A 583 70.22 22.39 -44.98
CA SER A 583 70.14 20.96 -45.38
C SER A 583 69.01 20.06 -44.84
N GLU A 584 68.27 19.26 -45.63
CA GLU A 584 68.60 18.59 -46.92
C GLU A 584 67.31 18.02 -47.61
N LEU A 585 67.28 17.97 -48.96
CA LEU A 585 66.49 17.09 -49.87
C LEU A 585 64.93 17.23 -49.87
N GLU A 586 64.29 17.81 -50.92
CA GLU A 586 63.84 17.18 -52.22
C GLU A 586 62.64 16.19 -52.04
N ASP A 587 61.50 16.23 -52.75
CA ASP A 587 61.10 16.84 -54.05
C ASP A 587 59.60 17.24 -54.15
N LEU A 588 59.33 18.31 -54.94
CA LEU A 588 58.32 18.53 -56.02
C LEU A 588 56.96 17.73 -56.06
N ASP A 589 55.80 18.23 -56.52
CA ASP A 589 55.42 19.47 -57.23
C ASP A 589 53.89 19.79 -57.12
N GLN A 590 53.48 21.04 -57.40
CA GLN A 590 52.07 21.51 -57.61
C GLN A 590 51.87 21.89 -59.12
N PRO A 591 50.82 22.61 -59.64
CA PRO A 591 49.52 23.08 -59.10
C PRO A 591 48.26 22.84 -60.00
N LEU A 592 47.10 23.35 -59.57
CA LEU A 592 45.84 23.48 -60.33
C LEU A 592 45.84 24.67 -61.31
N PRO A 593 45.01 24.64 -62.38
CA PRO A 593 44.08 25.76 -62.58
C PRO A 593 42.70 25.45 -63.23
N ILE A 594 41.69 26.25 -62.83
CA ILE A 594 40.66 26.97 -63.62
C ILE A 594 40.20 26.37 -64.99
N GLY A 595 38.88 26.13 -65.17
CA GLY A 595 38.23 25.73 -66.46
C GLY A 595 37.85 26.93 -67.37
N PRO A 596 36.76 26.92 -68.17
CA PRO A 596 35.80 25.86 -68.52
C PRO A 596 35.41 25.75 -70.03
N SER A 597 35.05 24.56 -70.54
CA SER A 597 34.24 24.32 -71.78
C SER A 597 34.06 22.81 -72.01
N GLN A 598 32.85 22.24 -71.95
CA GLN A 598 31.94 21.96 -73.08
C GLN A 598 32.30 20.75 -73.99
N ASP A 599 31.28 19.90 -74.15
CA ASP A 599 30.94 19.04 -75.30
C ASP A 599 31.53 17.62 -75.53
N PHE A 600 30.58 16.66 -75.59
CA PHE A 600 30.48 15.47 -76.46
C PHE A 600 31.74 14.58 -76.69
N THR A 601 31.77 13.28 -76.37
CA THR A 601 30.90 12.20 -76.91
C THR A 601 30.99 10.87 -76.12
N THR A 602 29.98 10.01 -76.28
CA THR A 602 29.89 8.58 -75.88
C THR A 602 30.48 7.66 -77.01
N PRO A 603 30.28 6.32 -77.10
CA PRO A 603 29.68 5.31 -76.18
C PRO A 603 30.44 3.94 -76.07
N ASN A 604 29.87 2.99 -75.30
CA ASN A 604 30.00 1.51 -75.41
C ASN A 604 31.40 0.87 -75.20
N GLU A 605 31.58 -0.41 -74.84
CA GLU A 605 30.72 -1.60 -74.60
C GLU A 605 31.51 -2.51 -73.59
N SER A 606 31.03 -3.52 -72.86
CA SER A 606 30.00 -4.53 -73.13
C SER A 606 29.61 -5.34 -71.86
N ASN A 607 28.38 -5.88 -71.85
CA ASN A 607 27.91 -7.22 -71.39
C ASN A 607 28.45 -7.97 -70.14
N GLN A 608 27.70 -8.82 -69.44
CA GLN A 608 26.24 -9.01 -69.17
C GLN A 608 26.03 -10.26 -68.27
N ARG A 609 24.82 -10.41 -67.68
CA ARG A 609 24.25 -11.59 -66.96
C ARG A 609 24.77 -11.86 -65.51
N ASN A 610 23.93 -12.24 -64.54
CA ASN A 610 22.45 -12.26 -64.41
C ASN A 610 22.05 -12.38 -62.90
N ASN A 611 20.83 -11.95 -62.53
CA ASN A 611 19.89 -12.36 -61.42
C ASN A 611 20.41 -13.23 -60.23
N SER A 612 19.91 -13.21 -58.98
CA SER A 612 18.65 -12.74 -58.32
C SER A 612 18.77 -12.99 -56.78
N ASP A 613 17.99 -12.45 -55.83
CA ASP A 613 16.96 -11.40 -55.83
C ASP A 613 16.63 -10.88 -54.39
N ILE A 614 16.04 -9.67 -54.33
CA ILE A 614 14.99 -9.16 -53.41
C ILE A 614 14.97 -9.60 -51.92
N GLN A 615 15.31 -8.66 -51.03
CA GLN A 615 14.36 -8.09 -50.05
C GLN A 615 14.92 -6.78 -49.46
N THR A 616 14.18 -5.67 -49.55
CA THR A 616 14.61 -4.37 -48.99
C THR A 616 13.46 -3.71 -48.23
N MET A 617 13.81 -3.02 -47.15
CA MET A 617 12.95 -2.65 -46.03
C MET A 617 12.96 -1.12 -45.85
N HIS A 618 11.83 -0.53 -45.44
CA HIS A 618 11.65 0.89 -45.07
C HIS A 618 11.88 1.91 -46.23
N ILE A 619 11.37 3.16 -46.21
CA ILE A 619 10.82 4.02 -45.14
C ILE A 619 9.60 4.80 -45.68
N ALA A 620 8.47 4.83 -44.96
CA ALA A 620 7.45 5.90 -45.00
C ALA A 620 6.46 5.73 -43.84
N GLY A 621 6.08 6.81 -43.15
CA GLY A 621 5.12 6.71 -42.05
C GLY A 621 5.03 7.94 -41.16
N ASP A 622 4.58 9.07 -41.70
CA ASP A 622 4.07 10.19 -40.89
C ASP A 622 2.81 10.78 -41.55
N HIS A 623 1.90 11.30 -40.72
CA HIS A 623 0.64 11.97 -41.07
C HIS A 623 -0.32 11.30 -42.09
N ALA A 624 -1.34 10.57 -41.59
CA ALA A 624 -2.77 10.78 -41.93
C ALA A 624 -3.69 9.69 -41.35
N LYS A 625 -4.58 10.04 -40.40
CA LYS A 625 -5.92 9.46 -40.24
C LYS A 625 -6.77 10.25 -39.25
N ALA A 626 -7.33 11.35 -39.73
CA ALA A 626 -8.49 12.00 -39.16
C ALA A 626 -9.46 12.31 -40.32
N ARG A 627 -10.76 12.08 -40.09
CA ARG A 627 -11.88 12.00 -41.06
C ARG A 627 -12.09 10.61 -41.67
N GLU A 628 -13.37 10.36 -41.98
CA GLU A 628 -14.03 9.06 -42.25
C GLU A 628 -14.16 8.16 -41.01
N LEU A 629 -15.35 7.78 -40.52
CA LEU A 629 -16.73 8.09 -40.96
C LEU A 629 -17.63 8.53 -39.79
N SER A 630 -18.52 9.48 -40.07
CA SER A 630 -19.69 9.79 -39.25
C SER A 630 -20.95 9.39 -40.04
N ALA A 631 -21.54 8.23 -39.73
CA ALA A 631 -22.86 7.84 -40.22
C ALA A 631 -23.39 6.66 -39.38
N TYR A 632 -24.39 6.90 -38.53
CA TYR A 632 -25.65 6.14 -38.42
C TYR A 632 -26.40 6.57 -37.15
N GLN A 633 -27.51 7.29 -37.31
CA GLN A 633 -28.37 7.72 -36.20
C GLN A 633 -29.84 7.81 -36.66
N GLN A 634 -30.58 6.71 -36.42
CA GLN A 634 -32.04 6.48 -36.59
C GLN A 634 -32.38 5.09 -35.98
N GLY A 635 -33.59 4.77 -35.51
CA GLY A 635 -34.75 5.65 -35.33
C GLY A 635 -36.08 4.97 -34.91
N GLN A 636 -36.15 4.36 -33.70
CA GLN A 636 -37.37 3.80 -33.05
C GLN A 636 -38.07 2.58 -33.73
N PRO A 637 -39.07 1.90 -33.09
CA PRO A 637 -39.18 1.45 -31.68
C PRO A 637 -39.75 -0.01 -31.48
N LEU A 638 -39.72 -0.50 -30.23
CA LEU A 638 -40.64 -1.47 -29.54
C LEU A 638 -41.13 -2.79 -30.22
N GLU A 639 -40.81 -3.94 -29.60
CA GLU A 639 -41.75 -5.05 -29.22
C GLU A 639 -41.01 -6.11 -28.35
N VAL A 640 -41.45 -6.39 -27.11
CA VAL A 640 -42.32 -7.51 -26.64
C VAL A 640 -41.63 -8.91 -26.56
N LEU A 641 -41.45 -9.38 -25.32
CA LEU A 641 -41.14 -10.77 -24.90
C LEU A 641 -42.39 -11.68 -25.07
N PRO A 642 -42.29 -13.01 -25.30
CA PRO A 642 -41.92 -13.93 -24.20
C PRO A 642 -41.23 -15.27 -24.57
N SER A 643 -41.09 -16.11 -23.53
CA SER A 643 -40.48 -17.45 -23.39
C SER A 643 -41.06 -18.62 -24.19
N LEU A 644 -40.29 -19.71 -24.34
CA LEU A 644 -40.62 -21.17 -24.17
C LEU A 644 -39.40 -22.00 -24.70
N SER A 645 -38.64 -22.76 -23.90
CA SER A 645 -38.87 -24.07 -23.24
C SER A 645 -38.32 -25.30 -24.01
N ALA A 646 -37.39 -26.00 -23.36
CA ALA A 646 -37.08 -27.44 -23.40
C ALA A 646 -37.31 -28.29 -24.68
N TYR A 647 -36.28 -29.04 -25.09
CA TYR A 647 -36.45 -30.41 -25.61
C TYR A 647 -35.32 -31.34 -25.16
N ASN A 648 -35.60 -32.64 -25.10
CA ASN A 648 -34.84 -33.64 -24.33
C ASN A 648 -34.39 -34.82 -25.23
N ASN A 649 -33.11 -35.21 -25.13
CA ASN A 649 -32.60 -36.59 -25.34
C ASN A 649 -32.77 -37.26 -26.76
N PRO A 650 -32.31 -38.51 -27.00
CA PRO A 650 -30.92 -39.02 -26.96
C PRO A 650 -30.48 -39.79 -28.25
N GLU A 651 -29.24 -40.32 -28.25
CA GLU A 651 -28.85 -41.70 -28.66
C GLU A 651 -27.60 -41.87 -29.56
N ALA A 652 -26.89 -42.97 -29.24
CA ALA A 652 -26.07 -43.84 -30.11
C ALA A 652 -24.93 -43.27 -31.00
N HIS A 653 -23.69 -43.72 -30.72
CA HIS A 653 -23.06 -44.78 -31.54
C HIS A 653 -21.89 -45.45 -30.79
N SER A 654 -21.37 -46.55 -31.35
CA SER A 654 -20.80 -47.65 -30.55
C SER A 654 -19.54 -48.32 -31.14
N ARG A 655 -18.59 -48.70 -30.26
CA ARG A 655 -17.52 -49.73 -30.45
C ARG A 655 -16.38 -49.40 -31.45
N PRO A 656 -15.26 -50.17 -31.46
CA PRO A 656 -14.45 -50.60 -30.31
C PRO A 656 -12.92 -50.48 -30.54
N MET A 657 -12.11 -50.83 -29.52
CA MET A 657 -10.66 -51.06 -29.61
C MET A 657 -10.26 -52.24 -30.52
N PRO A 658 -8.97 -52.33 -30.85
CA PRO A 658 -8.25 -53.59 -30.66
C PRO A 658 -7.00 -53.43 -29.76
N SER A 659 -6.77 -54.42 -28.89
CA SER A 659 -5.53 -54.59 -28.16
C SER A 659 -4.56 -55.50 -28.92
N LYS A 660 -3.26 -55.32 -28.71
CA LYS A 660 -2.26 -56.39 -28.83
C LYS A 660 -1.03 -56.06 -28.00
N ALA A 661 -0.59 -57.03 -27.20
CA ALA A 661 0.62 -56.95 -26.39
C ALA A 661 1.75 -57.76 -27.05
N ALA A 662 2.98 -57.30 -26.88
CA ALA A 662 4.19 -58.12 -26.96
C ALA A 662 5.29 -57.48 -26.12
N SER A 663 6.00 -58.31 -25.35
CA SER A 663 7.17 -57.94 -24.55
C SER A 663 8.44 -57.80 -25.39
N PHE A 664 9.44 -57.07 -24.91
CA PHE A 664 10.80 -57.62 -24.73
C PHE A 664 11.64 -56.75 -23.75
N SER A 665 12.87 -57.19 -23.50
CA SER A 665 13.69 -56.96 -22.30
C SER A 665 14.38 -55.60 -22.16
N ALA A 666 14.77 -55.34 -20.91
CA ALA A 666 15.78 -54.40 -20.42
C ALA A 666 17.01 -54.17 -21.33
N TRP A 667 17.67 -53.03 -21.12
CA TRP A 667 19.13 -52.96 -20.86
C TRP A 667 19.48 -51.71 -20.03
N ASP A 668 20.75 -51.59 -19.66
CA ASP A 668 21.23 -50.94 -18.43
C ASP A 668 22.30 -49.86 -18.73
N ARG A 669 22.39 -48.86 -17.83
CA ARG A 669 23.43 -47.79 -17.70
C ARG A 669 23.70 -46.81 -18.86
N GLY A 670 23.93 -45.55 -18.45
CA GLY A 670 24.29 -44.38 -19.26
C GLY A 670 24.18 -43.13 -18.42
#